data_AF-A0A3P7QLY7-F1
#
_entry.id   AF-A0A3P7QLY7-F1
#
_cell.length_a   1.000
_cell.length_b   1.000
_cell.length_c   1.000
_cell.angle_alpha   90.00
_cell.angle_beta   90.00
_cell.angle_gamma   90.00
#
_symmetry.space_group_name_H-M   'P 1'
#
loop_
_entity.id
_entity.type
_entity.pdbx_description
1 polymer ?
#
loop_
_entity_poly.entity_id
_entity_poly.type
_entity_poly.pdbx_seq_one_letter_code
_entity_poly.pdbx_strand_id
1 'polypeptide(L)'
;MCDFRIIVALVDAFHFNVSEGEQHESVIKKRRTNDELESEINDKSEDWTETRIEDGTAEVNPSNTLKESTSSIHQKVVGYLIPRLKDCATSKDLVSHRKAQSGKYYKEDDDIQRAPVALATIKLLQKMPQKIMDYNLPGVIIKVCSLLMSRSTSVREAAGKTVIEIAKILGPKYIRFIIREMKQTMRKGYQLHVMIFYVHKLLSAMEEQLCTGDLDSCLMDIIDICTMDLFGDTAEEKTISGITKDVPEAKIQRAYETYRLLGRYISSQCLGSALVVLKKIIESAPDAKTVRKVSRLLWQYSLGISANEGIKPEVALIFAYQLLNDQIIENLENRTGVQLNAKQAKEGKRPESCLVLENEPNRCLQRMAYLGNFSVGVVVKVATRSRMHIFVEFGLSELYLILKKKSFDVESKDDIARLDPFVDIILKCLTLKYDKILVNSLRCFLILLRFPLPSLRSIMTQFLNRLFILLADYTTSSATGNTQEYVRKSAEVSQLVFKAITQIIKDAPSLVLTSKRLQLLLTYVETDIIDNQKQAVAFPLIKAVIIRKLQDPKIIEIIQYLAETAIISEISHIREQCRQVIAIFVGSHPQCKKPSKYVEFFLEQLDYQHEDGRKSAVEMLNIFFEKLTKEINDDYALLAFVKLAARLMNDESAECRRMIVLTIQKLVVSVSESKRDDLYLATRDWLESKKASLIVITAQKLEVYICIAVQALVIFSRLEGRKFENILRELSPELSEIVRADILYSYAEESIGTIIDSLNSLISEHKNQTIQFAEEGLLDSILREMGPFARCSKSPTVQLSAARFLGSLFSILNKDYMLLRSDPSVREFLQWTLAQMKTYQLTNELAEQVAKNLVYLFDVVAQSDNDLRWLCHRLSVLCNFELVKLPAENIRRINVFKVTAVIVLKIDPSRSNIVIQSLLPSLCREMQGKSTQSTEILQKIAIEVADTIKGRIGDEEFTKQVAECNKLFAAKLEGRKRRRKEEAVLDPISAARKKIRKNKLKRKVKKRRTAD
;
A
#
# COMPACT_ATOMS: atom_id res chain seq x y z
N MET A 1 -16.61 -31.99 -33.56
CA MET A 1 -16.75 -30.88 -32.56
C MET A 1 -18.22 -30.55 -32.26
N CYS A 2 -19.13 -30.57 -33.24
CA CYS A 2 -20.56 -30.27 -33.03
C CYS A 2 -21.34 -31.34 -32.25
N ASP A 3 -21.15 -32.63 -32.54
CA ASP A 3 -21.98 -33.70 -31.93
C ASP A 3 -21.77 -33.88 -30.42
N PHE A 4 -20.53 -33.71 -29.94
CA PHE A 4 -20.23 -33.84 -28.50
C PHE A 4 -20.72 -32.66 -27.65
N ARG A 5 -20.72 -31.43 -28.20
CA ARG A 5 -21.32 -30.28 -27.53
C ARG A 5 -22.82 -30.43 -27.39
N ILE A 6 -23.47 -31.06 -28.38
CA ILE A 6 -24.90 -31.38 -28.35
C ILE A 6 -25.22 -32.40 -27.26
N ILE A 7 -24.41 -33.45 -27.10
CA ILE A 7 -24.59 -34.44 -26.02
C ILE A 7 -24.43 -33.80 -24.63
N VAL A 8 -23.39 -32.99 -24.43
CA VAL A 8 -23.18 -32.27 -23.16
C VAL A 8 -24.33 -31.29 -22.88
N ALA A 9 -24.79 -30.55 -23.90
CA ALA A 9 -25.94 -29.64 -23.78
C ALA A 9 -27.25 -30.38 -23.50
N LEU A 10 -27.48 -31.54 -24.10
CA LEU A 10 -28.64 -32.41 -23.86
C LEU A 10 -28.66 -32.95 -22.43
N VAL A 11 -27.51 -33.34 -21.89
CA VAL A 11 -27.38 -33.80 -20.50
C VAL A 11 -27.53 -32.64 -19.50
N ASP A 12 -26.97 -31.47 -19.81
CA ASP A 12 -27.15 -30.27 -18.99
C ASP A 12 -28.63 -29.82 -18.97
N ALA A 13 -29.36 -29.98 -20.07
CA ALA A 13 -30.80 -29.71 -20.19
C ALA A 13 -31.73 -30.82 -19.63
N PHE A 14 -31.18 -31.94 -19.14
CA PHE A 14 -31.98 -33.06 -18.64
C PHE A 14 -32.57 -32.75 -17.24
N HIS A 15 -33.82 -32.32 -17.16
CA HIS A 15 -34.47 -31.88 -15.89
C HIS A 15 -35.48 -32.87 -15.30
N PHE A 16 -35.46 -34.15 -15.67
CA PHE A 16 -36.35 -35.14 -15.04
C PHE A 16 -35.89 -35.47 -13.62
N ASN A 17 -36.72 -35.11 -12.63
CA ASN A 17 -36.50 -35.39 -11.22
C ASN A 17 -37.02 -36.81 -10.92
N VAL A 18 -36.13 -37.81 -10.91
CA VAL A 18 -36.50 -39.24 -10.69
C VAL A 18 -36.48 -39.60 -9.19
N SER A 19 -36.62 -38.60 -8.32
CA SER A 19 -36.43 -38.73 -6.88
C SER A 19 -37.61 -39.38 -6.14
N GLU A 20 -38.76 -39.57 -6.80
CA GLU A 20 -39.96 -40.15 -6.18
C GLU A 20 -40.36 -41.45 -6.88
N GLY A 21 -39.86 -42.57 -6.34
CA GLY A 21 -40.24 -43.92 -6.75
C GLY A 21 -39.90 -44.91 -5.65
N GLU A 22 -40.69 -44.91 -4.58
CA GLU A 22 -40.62 -45.95 -3.56
C GLU A 22 -41.16 -47.29 -4.09
N GLN A 23 -40.33 -48.31 -3.88
CA GLN A 23 -40.67 -49.69 -3.51
C GLN A 23 -41.68 -50.47 -4.37
N HIS A 24 -41.16 -51.45 -5.12
CA HIS A 24 -41.70 -52.81 -5.04
C HIS A 24 -40.60 -53.85 -5.29
N GLU A 25 -40.33 -54.65 -4.27
CA GLU A 25 -39.53 -55.87 -4.33
C GLU A 25 -40.17 -56.87 -5.30
N SER A 26 -39.36 -57.47 -6.18
CA SER A 26 -39.69 -58.77 -6.78
C SER A 26 -38.70 -59.83 -6.28
N VAL A 27 -39.16 -60.52 -5.24
CA VAL A 27 -38.87 -61.89 -4.81
C VAL A 27 -37.71 -62.61 -5.50
N ILE A 28 -36.68 -62.83 -4.69
CA ILE A 28 -35.62 -63.82 -4.84
C ILE A 28 -36.23 -65.22 -5.10
N LYS A 29 -36.04 -65.79 -6.29
CA LYS A 29 -36.11 -67.25 -6.47
C LYS A 29 -34.70 -67.84 -6.35
N LYS A 30 -34.55 -68.65 -5.31
CA LYS A 30 -33.38 -69.47 -4.95
C LYS A 30 -32.94 -70.38 -6.11
N ARG A 31 -31.61 -70.50 -6.27
CA ARG A 31 -30.92 -71.61 -6.93
C ARG A 31 -31.50 -72.96 -6.49
N ARG A 32 -31.87 -73.80 -7.47
CA ARG A 32 -31.66 -75.25 -7.41
C ARG A 32 -30.99 -75.69 -8.72
N THR A 33 -30.19 -76.70 -8.53
CA THR A 33 -29.18 -77.32 -9.38
C THR A 33 -29.74 -78.09 -10.58
N ASN A 34 -28.91 -78.12 -11.63
CA ASN A 34 -28.63 -79.24 -12.55
C ASN A 34 -29.60 -79.65 -13.67
N ASP A 35 -28.93 -79.86 -14.82
CA ASP A 35 -29.12 -80.83 -15.88
C ASP A 35 -29.72 -80.40 -17.23
N GLU A 36 -29.21 -81.10 -18.23
CA GLU A 36 -28.89 -80.79 -19.62
C GLU A 36 -30.06 -80.94 -20.61
N LEU A 37 -29.72 -80.74 -21.90
CA LEU A 37 -30.36 -81.17 -23.16
C LEU A 37 -31.25 -80.12 -23.84
N GLU A 38 -30.77 -79.55 -24.96
CA GLU A 38 -31.11 -79.91 -26.35
C GLU A 38 -32.55 -79.46 -26.69
N SER A 39 -32.88 -78.73 -27.75
CA SER A 39 -32.43 -78.70 -29.15
C SER A 39 -33.19 -77.50 -29.78
N GLU A 40 -32.60 -76.69 -30.66
CA GLU A 40 -32.86 -76.68 -32.11
C GLU A 40 -34.36 -76.74 -32.50
N ILE A 41 -34.95 -76.00 -33.44
CA ILE A 41 -34.57 -75.13 -34.56
C ILE A 41 -35.95 -74.63 -35.07
N ASN A 42 -36.11 -73.37 -35.49
CA ASN A 42 -36.31 -73.03 -36.91
C ASN A 42 -37.01 -71.69 -37.21
N ASP A 43 -36.44 -71.03 -38.23
CA ASP A 43 -37.03 -70.28 -39.35
C ASP A 43 -38.16 -69.28 -39.10
N LYS A 44 -37.93 -67.98 -39.38
CA LYS A 44 -38.10 -67.29 -40.69
C LYS A 44 -39.59 -67.19 -41.08
N SER A 45 -40.10 -66.12 -41.67
CA SER A 45 -39.72 -64.76 -42.04
C SER A 45 -40.97 -64.17 -42.71
N GLU A 46 -40.94 -62.88 -43.06
CA GLU A 46 -41.87 -62.20 -43.99
C GLU A 46 -43.26 -61.82 -43.46
N ASP A 47 -43.90 -60.72 -43.88
CA ASP A 47 -43.48 -59.40 -44.35
C ASP A 47 -44.77 -58.54 -44.49
N TRP A 48 -44.60 -57.21 -44.52
CA TRP A 48 -45.49 -56.13 -45.04
C TRP A 48 -46.96 -55.91 -44.60
N THR A 49 -47.19 -54.65 -44.17
CA THR A 49 -48.30 -53.72 -44.58
C THR A 49 -49.71 -53.98 -44.05
N GLU A 50 -50.61 -53.01 -43.82
CA GLU A 50 -50.69 -51.56 -44.00
C GLU A 50 -51.88 -51.05 -43.16
N THR A 51 -51.78 -49.79 -42.72
CA THR A 51 -52.83 -48.79 -42.40
C THR A 51 -54.30 -49.19 -42.17
N ARG A 52 -54.90 -48.67 -41.08
CA ARG A 52 -55.97 -47.65 -41.13
C ARG A 52 -56.39 -47.15 -39.74
N ILE A 53 -56.77 -45.87 -39.71
CA ILE A 53 -57.25 -45.05 -38.60
C ILE A 53 -58.74 -45.31 -38.40
N GLU A 54 -59.20 -45.37 -37.15
CA GLU A 54 -60.53 -44.89 -36.76
C GLU A 54 -60.53 -44.46 -35.28
N ASP A 55 -61.01 -43.24 -35.05
CA ASP A 55 -61.13 -42.55 -33.77
C ASP A 55 -62.17 -43.23 -32.86
N GLY A 56 -61.84 -43.32 -31.57
CA GLY A 56 -62.75 -43.71 -30.51
C GLY A 56 -62.35 -43.02 -29.21
N THR A 57 -63.03 -41.92 -28.88
CA THR A 57 -62.87 -41.15 -27.65
C THR A 57 -63.12 -42.01 -26.41
N ALA A 58 -62.09 -42.17 -25.58
CA ALA A 58 -62.22 -42.62 -24.19
C ALA A 58 -61.34 -41.73 -23.31
N GLU A 59 -61.96 -41.05 -22.35
CA GLU A 59 -61.31 -40.30 -21.29
C GLU A 59 -60.35 -41.22 -20.51
N VAL A 60 -59.04 -40.95 -20.56
CA VAL A 60 -58.03 -41.65 -19.75
C VAL A 60 -57.19 -40.64 -18.99
N ASN A 61 -57.22 -40.78 -17.66
CA ASN A 61 -56.54 -39.95 -16.67
C ASN A 61 -55.06 -39.64 -17.00
N PRO A 62 -54.59 -38.37 -16.93
CA PRO A 62 -53.22 -37.98 -17.28
C PRO A 62 -52.12 -38.50 -16.32
N SER A 63 -52.50 -39.09 -15.17
CA SER A 63 -51.59 -39.37 -14.06
C SER A 63 -50.90 -40.75 -14.11
N ASN A 64 -51.46 -41.73 -14.82
CA ASN A 64 -50.86 -43.08 -14.92
C ASN A 64 -49.85 -43.21 -16.09
N THR A 65 -50.09 -42.53 -17.21
CA THR A 65 -49.18 -42.50 -18.38
C THR A 65 -47.84 -41.83 -18.07
N LEU A 66 -47.80 -40.87 -17.14
CA LEU A 66 -46.57 -40.21 -16.69
C LEU A 66 -45.65 -41.14 -15.89
N LYS A 67 -46.21 -42.02 -15.03
CA LYS A 67 -45.42 -42.94 -14.17
C LYS A 67 -44.78 -44.10 -14.94
N GLU A 68 -45.51 -44.70 -15.89
CA GLU A 68 -44.97 -45.74 -16.78
C GLU A 68 -43.89 -45.18 -17.72
N SER A 69 -44.09 -43.95 -18.21
CA SER A 69 -43.10 -43.23 -19.02
C SER A 69 -41.83 -42.94 -18.23
N THR A 70 -41.92 -42.49 -16.97
CA THR A 70 -40.74 -42.25 -16.10
C THR A 70 -39.98 -43.54 -15.76
N SER A 71 -40.67 -44.66 -15.59
CA SER A 71 -40.08 -45.99 -15.37
C SER A 71 -39.35 -46.51 -16.61
N SER A 72 -39.95 -46.39 -17.79
CA SER A 72 -39.34 -46.76 -19.08
C SER A 72 -38.13 -45.88 -19.43
N ILE A 73 -38.22 -44.57 -19.15
CA ILE A 73 -37.11 -43.63 -19.29
C ILE A 73 -36.00 -43.97 -18.30
N HIS A 74 -36.31 -44.28 -17.04
CA HIS A 74 -35.32 -44.72 -16.04
C HIS A 74 -34.61 -46.02 -16.49
N GLN A 75 -35.34 -47.01 -16.99
CA GLN A 75 -34.75 -48.25 -17.53
C GLN A 75 -33.89 -48.02 -18.78
N LYS A 76 -34.27 -47.11 -19.69
CA LYS A 76 -33.44 -46.76 -20.85
C LYS A 76 -32.22 -45.92 -20.47
N VAL A 77 -32.33 -45.02 -19.51
CA VAL A 77 -31.18 -44.21 -19.06
C VAL A 77 -30.18 -45.08 -18.28
N VAL A 78 -30.65 -45.95 -17.38
CA VAL A 78 -29.79 -46.85 -16.59
C VAL A 78 -29.29 -48.04 -17.41
N GLY A 79 -30.13 -48.62 -18.26
CA GLY A 79 -29.82 -49.82 -19.05
C GLY A 79 -29.13 -49.56 -20.40
N TYR A 80 -29.22 -48.35 -20.97
CA TYR A 80 -28.67 -48.04 -22.30
C TYR A 80 -27.77 -46.80 -22.31
N LEU A 81 -28.20 -45.68 -21.71
CA LEU A 81 -27.46 -44.42 -21.78
C LEU A 81 -26.21 -44.41 -20.89
N ILE A 82 -26.31 -44.83 -19.62
CA ILE A 82 -25.15 -44.90 -18.70
C ILE A 82 -24.09 -45.91 -19.20
N PRO A 83 -24.44 -47.13 -19.64
CA PRO A 83 -23.49 -48.06 -20.25
C PRO A 83 -22.83 -47.48 -21.50
N ARG A 84 -23.58 -46.85 -22.41
CA ARG A 84 -22.98 -46.24 -23.62
C ARG A 84 -22.12 -45.02 -23.33
N LEU A 85 -22.49 -44.18 -22.37
CA LEU A 85 -21.67 -43.06 -21.94
C LEU A 85 -20.41 -43.53 -21.21
N LYS A 86 -20.52 -44.62 -20.44
CA LYS A 86 -19.38 -45.33 -19.87
C LYS A 86 -18.52 -45.91 -20.99
N ASP A 87 -19.08 -46.54 -22.02
CA ASP A 87 -18.34 -47.06 -23.17
C ASP A 87 -17.65 -45.95 -23.95
N CYS A 88 -18.32 -44.82 -24.22
CA CYS A 88 -17.70 -43.65 -24.85
C CYS A 88 -16.59 -43.01 -23.98
N ALA A 89 -16.72 -43.08 -22.65
CA ALA A 89 -15.67 -42.65 -21.72
C ALA A 89 -14.55 -43.70 -21.58
N THR A 90 -14.81 -44.99 -21.82
CA THR A 90 -13.90 -46.11 -21.52
C THR A 90 -13.24 -46.75 -22.74
N SER A 91 -13.83 -46.70 -23.94
CA SER A 91 -13.50 -47.57 -25.07
C SER A 91 -12.03 -47.47 -25.49
N LYS A 92 -11.27 -48.52 -25.17
CA LYS A 92 -10.01 -48.88 -25.82
C LYS A 92 -10.24 -49.74 -27.08
N ASP A 93 -11.42 -50.32 -27.28
CA ASP A 93 -11.63 -51.33 -28.32
C ASP A 93 -12.89 -51.05 -29.14
N LEU A 94 -12.71 -50.35 -30.27
CA LEU A 94 -13.49 -50.59 -31.49
C LEU A 94 -12.52 -50.41 -32.67
N VAL A 95 -12.30 -51.50 -33.42
CA VAL A 95 -11.44 -51.67 -34.61
C VAL A 95 -9.96 -52.00 -34.35
N SER A 96 -9.68 -52.96 -33.48
CA SER A 96 -8.49 -53.82 -33.60
C SER A 96 -8.80 -54.97 -34.56
N HIS A 97 -7.99 -55.12 -35.62
CA HIS A 97 -8.10 -56.08 -36.74
C HIS A 97 -8.87 -55.61 -37.99
N ARG A 98 -8.42 -54.51 -38.61
CA ARG A 98 -8.13 -54.44 -40.06
C ARG A 98 -7.37 -53.14 -40.29
N LYS A 99 -6.13 -53.25 -40.78
CA LYS A 99 -5.11 -52.20 -41.04
C LYS A 99 -4.00 -52.08 -39.99
N ALA A 100 -3.24 -53.16 -39.80
CA ALA A 100 -1.88 -53.12 -39.25
C ALA A 100 -0.83 -52.76 -40.33
N GLN A 101 -1.16 -51.85 -41.25
CA GLN A 101 -0.24 -51.33 -42.27
C GLN A 101 -0.57 -49.87 -42.55
N SER A 102 -0.35 -49.01 -41.56
CA SER A 102 -0.02 -47.60 -41.76
C SER A 102 0.28 -47.00 -40.40
N GLY A 103 1.54 -46.69 -40.14
CA GLY A 103 1.89 -45.87 -38.99
C GLY A 103 1.35 -44.46 -39.18
N LYS A 104 0.49 -44.01 -38.25
CA LYS A 104 0.39 -42.64 -37.69
C LYS A 104 -1.02 -42.37 -37.13
N TYR A 105 -1.04 -41.62 -36.02
CA TYR A 105 -2.18 -40.96 -35.36
C TYR A 105 -3.10 -41.81 -34.47
N TYR A 106 -2.67 -42.02 -33.22
CA TYR A 106 -3.61 -41.75 -32.11
C TYR A 106 -3.88 -40.23 -32.13
N LYS A 107 -5.12 -39.79 -32.28
CA LYS A 107 -5.46 -38.36 -32.17
C LYS A 107 -5.52 -38.02 -30.67
N GLU A 108 -4.56 -37.23 -30.19
CA GLU A 108 -4.61 -36.64 -28.85
C GLU A 108 -5.95 -35.92 -28.59
N ASP A 109 -6.57 -35.39 -29.66
CA ASP A 109 -7.89 -34.75 -29.64
C ASP A 109 -9.01 -35.67 -29.13
N ASP A 110 -8.96 -36.98 -29.38
CA ASP A 110 -10.01 -37.91 -28.94
C ASP A 110 -9.90 -38.17 -27.43
N ASP A 111 -8.66 -38.24 -26.90
CA ASP A 111 -8.42 -38.39 -25.46
C ASP A 111 -8.74 -37.12 -24.68
N ILE A 112 -8.48 -35.95 -25.26
CA ILE A 112 -8.91 -34.65 -24.70
C ILE A 112 -10.45 -34.57 -24.65
N GLN A 113 -11.14 -35.09 -25.66
CA GLN A 113 -12.61 -35.11 -25.72
C GLN A 113 -13.28 -36.10 -24.75
N ARG A 114 -12.57 -37.12 -24.26
CA ARG A 114 -13.09 -38.08 -23.26
C ARG A 114 -13.28 -37.46 -21.87
N ALA A 115 -12.48 -36.47 -21.51
CA ALA A 115 -12.56 -35.78 -20.22
C ALA A 115 -13.92 -35.06 -20.00
N PRO A 116 -14.41 -34.23 -20.96
CA PRO A 116 -15.76 -33.66 -20.90
C PRO A 116 -16.90 -34.69 -20.87
N VAL A 117 -16.74 -35.84 -21.54
CA VAL A 117 -17.75 -36.92 -21.51
C VAL A 117 -17.87 -37.52 -20.11
N ALA A 118 -16.74 -37.77 -19.44
CA ALA A 118 -16.75 -38.23 -18.06
C ALA A 118 -17.44 -37.24 -17.10
N LEU A 119 -17.25 -35.93 -17.32
CA LEU A 119 -17.95 -34.89 -16.57
C LEU A 119 -19.47 -34.93 -16.79
N ALA A 120 -19.92 -35.07 -18.04
CA ALA A 120 -21.33 -35.18 -18.37
C ALA A 120 -21.97 -36.42 -17.76
N THR A 121 -21.26 -37.56 -17.78
CA THR A 121 -21.71 -38.80 -17.11
C THR A 121 -21.91 -38.58 -15.61
N ILE A 122 -21.03 -37.84 -14.94
CA ILE A 122 -21.14 -37.59 -13.49
C ILE A 122 -22.29 -36.63 -13.17
N LYS A 123 -22.50 -35.58 -13.98
CA LYS A 123 -23.68 -34.71 -13.86
C LYS A 123 -25.00 -35.49 -14.03
N LEU A 124 -25.02 -36.49 -14.92
CA LEU A 124 -26.16 -37.39 -15.07
C LEU A 124 -26.32 -38.30 -13.84
N LEU A 125 -25.23 -38.89 -13.34
CA LEU A 125 -25.24 -39.76 -12.15
C LEU A 125 -25.70 -39.03 -10.89
N GLN A 126 -25.43 -37.72 -10.75
CA GLN A 126 -25.91 -36.92 -9.64
C GLN A 126 -27.44 -36.79 -9.60
N LYS A 127 -28.11 -36.90 -10.75
CA LYS A 127 -29.57 -36.87 -10.87
C LYS A 127 -30.23 -38.23 -10.61
N MET A 128 -29.44 -39.26 -10.27
CA MET A 128 -29.88 -40.64 -10.05
C MET A 128 -29.92 -41.02 -8.57
N PRO A 129 -30.68 -42.06 -8.18
CA PRO A 129 -30.68 -42.60 -6.83
C PRO A 129 -29.27 -42.98 -6.35
N GLN A 130 -28.99 -42.74 -5.06
CA GLN A 130 -27.66 -42.86 -4.46
C GLN A 130 -27.02 -44.24 -4.66
N LYS A 131 -27.82 -45.33 -4.66
CA LYS A 131 -27.35 -46.70 -4.92
C LYS A 131 -26.76 -46.89 -6.33
N ILE A 132 -27.34 -46.25 -7.34
CA ILE A 132 -26.89 -46.36 -8.75
C ILE A 132 -25.65 -45.48 -8.97
N MET A 133 -25.60 -44.33 -8.30
CA MET A 133 -24.42 -43.47 -8.29
C MET A 133 -23.23 -44.19 -7.68
N ASP A 134 -23.36 -44.77 -6.48
CA ASP A 134 -22.26 -45.44 -5.78
C ASP A 134 -21.70 -46.66 -6.55
N TYR A 135 -22.52 -47.36 -7.33
CA TYR A 135 -22.09 -48.49 -8.17
C TYR A 135 -21.28 -48.04 -9.41
N ASN A 136 -21.67 -46.93 -10.05
CA ASN A 136 -21.08 -46.50 -11.33
C ASN A 136 -19.95 -45.48 -11.17
N LEU A 137 -19.93 -44.74 -10.05
CA LEU A 137 -18.98 -43.67 -9.77
C LEU A 137 -17.50 -44.13 -9.76
N PRO A 138 -17.14 -45.27 -9.14
CA PRO A 138 -15.76 -45.78 -9.18
C PRO A 138 -15.21 -45.99 -10.59
N GLY A 139 -16.03 -46.54 -11.50
CA GLY A 139 -15.60 -46.83 -12.87
C GLY A 139 -15.25 -45.58 -13.67
N VAL A 140 -15.99 -44.49 -13.46
CA VAL A 140 -15.71 -43.21 -14.13
C VAL A 140 -14.46 -42.56 -13.53
N ILE A 141 -14.32 -42.53 -12.20
CA ILE A 141 -13.17 -41.90 -11.53
C ILE A 141 -11.86 -42.63 -11.85
N ILE A 142 -11.83 -43.96 -11.83
CA ILE A 142 -10.65 -44.77 -12.21
C ILE A 142 -10.23 -44.43 -13.64
N LYS A 143 -11.19 -44.25 -14.56
CA LYS A 143 -10.89 -43.93 -15.95
C LYS A 143 -10.33 -42.51 -16.11
N VAL A 144 -10.87 -41.51 -15.43
CA VAL A 144 -10.29 -40.15 -15.45
C VAL A 144 -8.89 -40.14 -14.81
N CYS A 145 -8.69 -40.89 -13.72
CA CYS A 145 -7.36 -41.11 -13.13
C CYS A 145 -6.40 -41.80 -14.12
N SER A 146 -6.91 -42.68 -15.00
CA SER A 146 -6.09 -43.29 -16.04
C SER A 146 -5.65 -42.31 -17.14
N LEU A 147 -6.45 -41.28 -17.44
CA LEU A 147 -6.07 -40.20 -18.37
C LEU A 147 -4.98 -39.31 -17.77
N LEU A 148 -4.98 -39.12 -16.44
CA LEU A 148 -3.89 -38.43 -15.73
C LEU A 148 -2.55 -39.17 -15.82
N MET A 149 -2.55 -40.47 -16.12
CA MET A 149 -1.32 -41.25 -16.36
C MET A 149 -0.77 -41.12 -17.79
N SER A 150 -1.40 -40.31 -18.66
CA SER A 150 -0.94 -40.11 -20.04
C SER A 150 0.42 -39.38 -20.08
N ARG A 151 1.25 -39.71 -21.08
CA ARG A 151 2.51 -39.00 -21.34
C ARG A 151 2.29 -37.59 -21.90
N SER A 152 1.16 -37.34 -22.56
CA SER A 152 0.83 -36.05 -23.15
C SER A 152 0.33 -35.06 -22.08
N THR A 153 0.98 -33.91 -21.97
CA THR A 153 0.66 -32.87 -20.97
C THR A 153 -0.74 -32.29 -21.20
N SER A 154 -1.17 -32.13 -22.46
CA SER A 154 -2.50 -31.62 -22.82
C SER A 154 -3.63 -32.54 -22.32
N VAL A 155 -3.45 -33.86 -22.46
CA VAL A 155 -4.39 -34.87 -21.94
C VAL A 155 -4.43 -34.83 -20.40
N ARG A 156 -3.28 -34.72 -19.74
CA ARG A 156 -3.22 -34.60 -18.27
C ARG A 156 -3.92 -33.33 -17.77
N GLU A 157 -3.71 -32.19 -18.43
CA GLU A 157 -4.37 -30.93 -18.07
C GLU A 157 -5.89 -30.99 -18.24
N ALA A 158 -6.38 -31.58 -19.35
CA ALA A 158 -7.80 -31.78 -19.58
C ALA A 158 -8.42 -32.70 -18.51
N ALA A 159 -7.80 -33.86 -18.27
CA ALA A 159 -8.24 -34.80 -17.24
C ALA A 159 -8.20 -34.19 -15.84
N GLY A 160 -7.17 -33.43 -15.50
CA GLY A 160 -7.04 -32.76 -14.21
C GLY A 160 -8.11 -31.72 -13.96
N LYS A 161 -8.43 -30.89 -14.97
CA LYS A 161 -9.58 -29.96 -14.90
C LYS A 161 -10.88 -30.72 -14.68
N THR A 162 -11.08 -31.82 -15.38
CA THR A 162 -12.26 -32.68 -15.20
C THR A 162 -12.35 -33.26 -13.79
N VAL A 163 -11.27 -33.82 -13.22
CA VAL A 163 -11.30 -34.35 -11.84
C VAL A 163 -11.66 -33.25 -10.82
N ILE A 164 -11.13 -32.04 -11.00
CA ILE A 164 -11.43 -30.91 -10.12
C ILE A 164 -12.92 -30.52 -10.22
N GLU A 165 -13.45 -30.40 -11.43
CA GLU A 165 -14.88 -30.08 -11.62
C GLU A 165 -15.79 -31.21 -11.10
N ILE A 166 -15.40 -32.47 -11.30
CA ILE A 166 -16.09 -33.63 -10.69
C ILE A 166 -16.12 -33.49 -9.17
N ALA A 167 -14.98 -33.17 -8.55
CA ALA A 167 -14.89 -33.05 -7.09
C ALA A 167 -15.76 -31.90 -6.56
N LYS A 168 -15.81 -30.75 -7.25
CA LYS A 168 -16.70 -29.62 -6.92
C LYS A 168 -18.18 -29.96 -7.02
N ILE A 169 -18.56 -30.83 -7.96
CA ILE A 169 -19.96 -31.24 -8.18
C ILE A 169 -20.40 -32.26 -7.12
N LEU A 170 -19.55 -33.23 -6.78
CA LEU A 170 -19.84 -34.28 -5.81
C LEU A 170 -19.73 -33.81 -4.36
N GLY A 171 -18.89 -32.81 -4.10
CA GLY A 171 -18.65 -32.23 -2.78
C GLY A 171 -17.65 -33.03 -1.90
N PRO A 172 -17.40 -32.54 -0.66
CA PRO A 172 -16.30 -33.02 0.19
C PRO A 172 -16.32 -34.51 0.55
N LYS A 173 -17.52 -35.12 0.65
CA LYS A 173 -17.70 -36.53 1.04
C LYS A 173 -16.97 -37.53 0.13
N TYR A 174 -16.80 -37.18 -1.14
CA TYR A 174 -16.19 -38.05 -2.15
C TYR A 174 -14.69 -37.79 -2.36
N ILE A 175 -14.10 -36.78 -1.70
CA ILE A 175 -12.67 -36.46 -1.79
C ILE A 175 -11.82 -37.67 -1.37
N ARG A 176 -12.18 -38.32 -0.25
CA ARG A 176 -11.47 -39.52 0.22
C ARG A 176 -11.42 -40.62 -0.83
N PHE A 177 -12.51 -40.79 -1.58
CA PHE A 177 -12.60 -41.81 -2.61
C PHE A 177 -11.69 -41.45 -3.79
N ILE A 178 -11.76 -40.21 -4.28
CA ILE A 178 -10.92 -39.73 -5.38
C ILE A 178 -9.42 -39.84 -5.02
N ILE A 179 -9.00 -39.39 -3.83
CA ILE A 179 -7.59 -39.43 -3.42
C ILE A 179 -7.10 -40.88 -3.28
N ARG A 180 -7.92 -41.77 -2.72
CA ARG A 180 -7.58 -43.19 -2.60
C ARG A 180 -7.43 -43.85 -3.97
N GLU A 181 -8.30 -43.55 -4.92
CA GLU A 181 -8.19 -44.05 -6.30
C GLU A 181 -6.95 -43.48 -7.02
N MET A 182 -6.63 -42.20 -6.84
CA MET A 182 -5.39 -41.61 -7.37
C MET A 182 -4.14 -42.30 -6.80
N LYS A 183 -4.11 -42.55 -5.48
CA LYS A 183 -3.02 -43.29 -4.80
C LYS A 183 -2.88 -44.72 -5.29
N GLN A 184 -4.00 -45.40 -5.57
CA GLN A 184 -3.98 -46.79 -6.04
C GLN A 184 -3.58 -46.92 -7.51
N THR A 185 -3.91 -45.93 -8.35
CA THR A 185 -3.64 -45.95 -9.79
C THR A 185 -2.23 -45.46 -10.15
N MET A 186 -1.74 -44.39 -9.51
CA MET A 186 -0.48 -43.73 -9.86
C MET A 186 0.67 -44.18 -8.93
N ARG A 187 1.37 -45.28 -9.28
CA ARG A 187 2.39 -45.88 -8.40
C ARG A 187 3.84 -45.74 -8.86
N LYS A 188 4.11 -45.29 -10.09
CA LYS A 188 5.44 -45.42 -10.72
C LYS A 188 6.08 -44.07 -11.10
N GLY A 189 7.30 -43.83 -10.64
CA GLY A 189 8.20 -42.74 -11.08
C GLY A 189 7.48 -41.39 -11.26
N TYR A 190 7.48 -40.87 -12.49
CA TYR A 190 6.87 -39.57 -12.81
C TYR A 190 5.39 -39.43 -12.46
N GLN A 191 4.64 -40.54 -12.37
CA GLN A 191 3.22 -40.52 -12.02
C GLN A 191 3.01 -40.01 -10.58
N LEU A 192 3.99 -40.19 -9.70
CA LEU A 192 3.95 -39.67 -8.33
C LEU A 192 4.01 -38.14 -8.31
N HIS A 193 4.83 -37.53 -9.20
CA HIS A 193 4.88 -36.07 -9.38
C HIS A 193 3.55 -35.51 -9.89
N VAL A 194 2.91 -36.23 -10.81
CA VAL A 194 1.58 -35.88 -11.34
C VAL A 194 0.52 -36.00 -10.24
N MET A 195 0.54 -37.09 -9.47
CA MET A 195 -0.40 -37.33 -8.37
C MET A 195 -0.38 -36.20 -7.35
N ILE A 196 0.79 -35.84 -6.80
CA ILE A 196 0.84 -34.80 -5.76
C ILE A 196 0.41 -33.43 -6.28
N PHE A 197 0.75 -33.13 -7.54
CA PHE A 197 0.38 -31.87 -8.18
C PHE A 197 -1.14 -31.73 -8.32
N TYR A 198 -1.82 -32.79 -8.77
CA TYR A 198 -3.27 -32.76 -8.94
C TYR A 198 -4.05 -32.95 -7.63
N VAL A 199 -3.51 -33.70 -6.65
CA VAL A 199 -4.09 -33.74 -5.29
C VAL A 199 -4.06 -32.35 -4.66
N HIS A 200 -2.93 -31.63 -4.76
CA HIS A 200 -2.84 -30.25 -4.29
C HIS A 200 -3.82 -29.32 -5.02
N LYS A 201 -3.87 -29.37 -6.35
CA LYS A 201 -4.80 -28.55 -7.15
C LYS A 201 -6.27 -28.85 -6.82
N LEU A 202 -6.62 -30.11 -6.58
CA LEU A 202 -7.95 -30.51 -6.16
C LEU A 202 -8.32 -29.88 -4.82
N LEU A 203 -7.46 -30.01 -3.81
CA LEU A 203 -7.70 -29.44 -2.50
C LEU A 203 -7.80 -27.90 -2.55
N SER A 204 -6.93 -27.25 -3.32
CA SER A 204 -6.97 -25.79 -3.46
C SER A 204 -8.22 -25.29 -4.19
N ALA A 205 -8.69 -26.02 -5.21
CA ALA A 205 -9.90 -25.67 -5.94
C ALA A 205 -11.20 -25.91 -5.14
N MET A 206 -11.14 -26.67 -4.04
CA MET A 206 -12.26 -26.96 -3.15
C MET A 206 -12.25 -26.14 -1.86
N GLU A 207 -11.34 -25.18 -1.70
CA GLU A 207 -11.21 -24.39 -0.46
C GLU A 207 -12.53 -23.71 -0.03
N GLU A 208 -13.36 -23.25 -0.98
CA GLU A 208 -14.65 -22.61 -0.68
C GLU A 208 -15.74 -23.57 -0.19
N GLN A 209 -15.58 -24.87 -0.46
CA GLN A 209 -16.58 -25.91 -0.12
C GLN A 209 -16.17 -26.79 1.05
N LEU A 210 -14.90 -26.72 1.49
CA LEU A 210 -14.34 -27.57 2.54
C LEU A 210 -14.69 -27.04 3.92
N CYS A 211 -15.23 -27.91 4.77
CA CYS A 211 -15.44 -27.65 6.19
C CYS A 211 -14.39 -28.37 7.04
N THR A 212 -14.29 -27.98 8.31
CA THR A 212 -13.36 -28.60 9.24
C THR A 212 -13.77 -30.03 9.57
N GLY A 213 -12.83 -30.96 9.45
CA GLY A 213 -13.03 -32.40 9.65
C GLY A 213 -13.27 -33.20 8.36
N ASP A 214 -13.55 -32.56 7.22
CA ASP A 214 -13.81 -33.27 5.95
C ASP A 214 -12.58 -34.06 5.46
N LEU A 215 -11.37 -33.57 5.77
CA LEU A 215 -10.12 -34.20 5.35
C LEU A 215 -9.61 -35.29 6.29
N ASP A 216 -10.19 -35.47 7.47
CA ASP A 216 -9.67 -36.40 8.50
C ASP A 216 -9.62 -37.83 7.98
N SER A 217 -10.64 -38.24 7.23
CA SER A 217 -10.73 -39.60 6.67
C SER A 217 -9.69 -39.92 5.60
N CYS A 218 -9.11 -38.90 4.95
CA CYS A 218 -8.07 -39.04 3.92
C CYS A 218 -6.72 -38.47 4.35
N LEU A 219 -6.59 -38.01 5.59
CA LEU A 219 -5.40 -37.33 6.11
C LEU A 219 -4.14 -38.18 5.96
N MET A 220 -4.20 -39.45 6.39
CA MET A 220 -3.06 -40.38 6.28
C MET A 220 -2.68 -40.66 4.83
N ASP A 221 -3.66 -40.76 3.93
CA ASP A 221 -3.39 -40.95 2.51
C ASP A 221 -2.65 -39.75 1.90
N ILE A 222 -3.04 -38.53 2.26
CA ILE A 222 -2.37 -37.30 1.79
C ILE A 222 -0.97 -37.16 2.40
N ILE A 223 -0.80 -37.47 3.69
CA ILE A 223 0.50 -37.45 4.37
C ILE A 223 1.46 -38.44 3.72
N ASP A 224 1.00 -39.65 3.41
CA ASP A 224 1.81 -40.66 2.71
C ASP A 224 2.25 -40.16 1.33
N ILE A 225 1.32 -39.59 0.55
CA ILE A 225 1.60 -39.01 -0.77
C ILE A 225 2.69 -37.92 -0.67
N CYS A 226 2.57 -37.04 0.32
CA CYS A 226 3.56 -35.99 0.54
C CYS A 226 4.91 -36.55 1.02
N THR A 227 4.89 -37.65 1.77
CA THR A 227 6.09 -38.32 2.28
C THR A 227 6.87 -38.99 1.15
N MET A 228 6.16 -39.68 0.25
CA MET A 228 6.74 -40.26 -0.97
C MET A 228 7.43 -39.19 -1.82
N ASP A 229 6.79 -38.02 -1.97
CA ASP A 229 7.32 -36.91 -2.77
C ASP A 229 8.56 -36.22 -2.16
N LEU A 230 8.63 -36.10 -0.83
CA LEU A 230 9.68 -35.34 -0.14
C LEU A 230 10.86 -36.20 0.34
N PHE A 231 10.60 -37.44 0.74
CA PHE A 231 11.56 -38.32 1.40
C PHE A 231 11.75 -39.68 0.71
N GLY A 232 10.92 -40.01 -0.30
CA GLY A 232 11.11 -41.20 -1.13
C GLY A 232 12.12 -41.00 -2.26
N ASP A 233 12.40 -42.07 -3.02
CA ASP A 233 13.33 -42.08 -4.15
C ASP A 233 12.98 -41.03 -5.22
N THR A 234 11.68 -40.74 -5.37
CA THR A 234 11.18 -39.70 -6.28
C THR A 234 11.63 -38.28 -5.92
N ALA A 235 12.03 -38.02 -4.67
CA ALA A 235 12.53 -36.70 -4.28
C ALA A 235 13.87 -36.37 -4.96
N GLU A 236 14.68 -37.38 -5.29
CA GLU A 236 15.95 -37.20 -5.99
C GLU A 236 15.73 -36.87 -7.48
N GLU A 237 14.70 -37.46 -8.10
CA GLU A 237 14.34 -37.22 -9.50
C GLU A 237 14.07 -35.73 -9.79
N LYS A 238 13.49 -34.99 -8.84
CA LYS A 238 13.19 -33.55 -8.99
C LYS A 238 14.44 -32.66 -9.05
N THR A 239 15.60 -33.18 -8.65
CA THR A 239 16.87 -32.45 -8.77
C THR A 239 17.52 -32.62 -10.14
N ILE A 240 17.03 -33.55 -10.96
CA ILE A 240 17.57 -33.87 -12.29
C ILE A 240 16.83 -33.05 -13.35
N SER A 241 17.54 -32.13 -14.00
CA SER A 241 16.97 -31.20 -14.99
C SER A 241 16.32 -31.92 -16.19
N GLY A 242 16.85 -33.07 -16.61
CA GLY A 242 16.29 -33.89 -17.70
C GLY A 242 14.85 -34.32 -17.45
N ILE A 243 14.52 -34.76 -16.23
CA ILE A 243 13.18 -35.25 -15.86
C ILE A 243 12.19 -34.08 -15.76
N THR A 244 12.64 -32.92 -15.26
CA THR A 244 11.78 -31.73 -15.12
C THR A 244 11.36 -31.09 -16.46
N LYS A 245 12.06 -31.40 -17.55
CA LYS A 245 11.72 -30.89 -18.89
C LYS A 245 10.54 -31.64 -19.50
N ASP A 246 10.48 -32.95 -19.30
CA ASP A 246 9.43 -33.81 -19.84
C ASP A 246 8.16 -33.80 -18.96
N VAL A 247 8.32 -33.48 -17.67
CA VAL A 247 7.23 -33.47 -16.68
C VAL A 247 7.21 -32.12 -15.96
N PRO A 248 6.46 -31.11 -16.46
CA PRO A 248 6.39 -29.79 -15.84
C PRO A 248 5.83 -29.83 -14.41
N GLU A 249 5.01 -30.83 -14.08
CA GLU A 249 4.46 -31.05 -12.74
C GLU A 249 5.56 -31.33 -11.69
N ALA A 250 6.69 -31.95 -12.09
CA ALA A 250 7.81 -32.26 -11.20
C ALA A 250 8.65 -31.03 -10.81
N LYS A 251 8.54 -29.93 -11.57
CA LYS A 251 9.29 -28.68 -11.32
C LYS A 251 8.80 -27.95 -10.06
N ILE A 252 7.54 -28.13 -9.67
CA ILE A 252 6.92 -27.36 -8.58
C ILE A 252 6.73 -28.24 -7.34
N GLN A 253 7.29 -27.80 -6.21
CA GLN A 253 7.21 -28.55 -4.95
C GLN A 253 5.93 -28.21 -4.16
N ARG A 254 4.82 -28.89 -4.47
CA ARG A 254 3.50 -28.63 -3.87
C ARG A 254 3.27 -29.24 -2.49
N ALA A 255 4.04 -30.24 -2.09
CA ALA A 255 3.88 -30.93 -0.80
C ALA A 255 3.81 -29.97 0.42
N TYR A 256 4.62 -28.91 0.40
CA TYR A 256 4.62 -27.90 1.47
C TYR A 256 3.29 -27.12 1.57
N GLU A 257 2.71 -26.76 0.43
CA GLU A 257 1.44 -26.04 0.36
C GLU A 257 0.27 -26.96 0.73
N THR A 258 0.36 -28.24 0.36
CA THR A 258 -0.62 -29.26 0.79
C THR A 258 -0.66 -29.41 2.31
N TYR A 259 0.48 -29.41 3.01
CA TYR A 259 0.51 -29.42 4.48
C TYR A 259 -0.17 -28.19 5.10
N ARG A 260 -0.10 -27.02 4.45
CA ARG A 260 -0.81 -25.82 4.89
C ARG A 260 -2.33 -25.97 4.74
N LEU A 261 -2.81 -26.52 3.62
CA LEU A 261 -4.23 -26.82 3.41
C LEU A 261 -4.75 -27.87 4.39
N LEU A 262 -3.95 -28.90 4.66
CA LEU A 262 -4.25 -29.89 5.69
C LEU A 262 -4.50 -29.23 7.05
N GLY A 263 -3.55 -28.41 7.54
CA GLY A 263 -3.71 -27.72 8.83
C GLY A 263 -4.97 -26.86 8.93
N ARG A 264 -5.45 -26.30 7.80
CA ARG A 264 -6.63 -25.41 7.75
C ARG A 264 -7.97 -26.15 7.91
N TYR A 265 -8.08 -27.40 7.49
CA TYR A 265 -9.36 -28.14 7.47
C TYR A 265 -9.38 -29.41 8.34
N ILE A 266 -8.31 -29.72 9.06
CA ILE A 266 -8.25 -30.84 10.01
C ILE A 266 -9.10 -30.54 11.27
N SER A 267 -9.70 -31.57 11.88
CA SER A 267 -10.35 -31.47 13.19
C SER A 267 -9.37 -31.45 14.36
N SER A 268 -9.83 -31.03 15.54
CA SER A 268 -9.00 -31.00 16.75
C SER A 268 -8.43 -32.37 17.17
N GLN A 269 -9.06 -33.48 16.77
CA GLN A 269 -8.65 -34.83 17.18
C GLN A 269 -7.45 -35.36 16.39
N CYS A 270 -7.30 -34.90 15.13
CA CYS A 270 -6.27 -35.39 14.21
C CYS A 270 -5.03 -34.50 14.14
N LEU A 271 -4.94 -33.45 14.98
CA LEU A 271 -3.81 -32.50 15.00
C LEU A 271 -2.45 -33.19 15.19
N GLY A 272 -2.40 -34.23 16.02
CA GLY A 272 -1.19 -34.99 16.34
C GLY A 272 -0.77 -36.01 15.28
N SER A 273 -1.66 -36.43 14.38
CA SER A 273 -1.42 -37.53 13.43
C SER A 273 -0.25 -37.22 12.47
N ALA A 274 -0.17 -35.97 11.99
CA ALA A 274 0.94 -35.52 11.15
C ALA A 274 2.28 -35.53 11.89
N LEU A 275 2.30 -35.21 13.19
CA LEU A 275 3.52 -35.16 14.00
C LEU A 275 4.12 -36.55 14.19
N VAL A 276 3.29 -37.57 14.40
CA VAL A 276 3.76 -38.96 14.59
C VAL A 276 4.54 -39.45 13.36
N VAL A 277 4.03 -39.19 12.15
CA VAL A 277 4.70 -39.59 10.91
C VAL A 277 6.02 -38.83 10.73
N LEU A 278 6.02 -37.51 10.95
CA LEU A 278 7.23 -36.70 10.83
C LEU A 278 8.30 -37.06 11.87
N LYS A 279 7.91 -37.44 13.09
CA LYS A 279 8.82 -37.98 14.12
C LYS A 279 9.50 -39.26 13.64
N LYS A 280 8.72 -40.21 13.13
CA LYS A 280 9.22 -41.48 12.59
C LYS A 280 10.21 -41.27 11.44
N ILE A 281 9.97 -40.30 10.56
CA ILE A 281 10.88 -39.96 9.46
C ILE A 281 12.24 -39.51 10.00
N ILE A 282 12.27 -38.66 11.01
CA ILE A 282 13.53 -38.17 11.61
C ILE A 282 14.28 -39.28 12.35
N GLU A 283 13.56 -40.16 13.02
CA GLU A 283 14.16 -41.35 13.67
C GLU A 283 14.78 -42.30 12.65
N SER A 284 14.14 -42.47 11.48
CA SER A 284 14.63 -43.34 10.41
C SER A 284 15.81 -42.76 9.62
N ALA A 285 15.81 -41.45 9.39
CA ALA A 285 16.82 -40.75 8.58
C ALA A 285 17.20 -39.41 9.23
N PRO A 286 18.14 -39.43 10.20
CA PRO A 286 18.56 -38.21 10.87
C PRO A 286 19.65 -37.54 10.00
N ASP A 287 19.27 -36.91 8.89
CA ASP A 287 20.18 -36.10 8.07
C ASP A 287 19.78 -34.61 8.09
N ALA A 288 20.74 -33.72 7.92
CA ALA A 288 20.50 -32.27 8.00
C ALA A 288 19.60 -31.75 6.86
N LYS A 289 19.45 -32.49 5.76
CA LYS A 289 18.57 -32.13 4.63
C LYS A 289 17.13 -32.47 5.00
N THR A 290 16.87 -33.67 5.52
CA THR A 290 15.56 -34.11 6.03
C THR A 290 15.08 -33.23 7.17
N VAL A 291 15.93 -32.88 8.14
CA VAL A 291 15.55 -31.98 9.24
C VAL A 291 15.10 -30.62 8.74
N ARG A 292 15.78 -30.05 7.74
CA ARG A 292 15.37 -28.78 7.11
C ARG A 292 14.03 -28.91 6.37
N LYS A 293 13.82 -30.01 5.64
CA LYS A 293 12.54 -30.30 4.97
C LYS A 293 11.39 -30.44 5.99
N VAL A 294 11.59 -31.21 7.06
CA VAL A 294 10.59 -31.41 8.12
C VAL A 294 10.31 -30.10 8.86
N SER A 295 11.33 -29.33 9.24
CA SER A 295 11.15 -28.00 9.86
C SER A 295 10.29 -27.08 8.98
N ARG A 296 10.48 -27.11 7.65
CA ARG A 296 9.65 -26.36 6.71
C ARG A 296 8.21 -26.89 6.62
N LEU A 297 8.00 -28.21 6.67
CA LEU A 297 6.66 -28.81 6.69
C LEU A 297 5.90 -28.42 7.96
N LEU A 298 6.55 -28.56 9.12
CA LEU A 298 5.99 -28.17 10.42
C LEU A 298 5.59 -26.70 10.43
N TRP A 299 6.41 -25.82 9.86
CA TRP A 299 6.07 -24.40 9.72
C TRP A 299 4.87 -24.14 8.79
N GLN A 300 4.74 -24.86 7.67
CA GLN A 300 3.56 -24.72 6.81
C GLN A 300 2.30 -25.27 7.48
N TYR A 301 2.45 -26.33 8.25
CA TYR A 301 1.37 -26.93 9.02
C TYR A 301 0.87 -25.98 10.12
N SER A 302 1.76 -25.32 10.87
CA SER A 302 1.37 -24.31 11.88
C SER A 302 0.65 -23.11 11.26
N LEU A 303 1.09 -22.64 10.09
CA LEU A 303 0.37 -21.60 9.34
C LEU A 303 -1.03 -22.04 8.91
N GLY A 304 -1.20 -23.34 8.61
CA GLY A 304 -2.49 -23.95 8.32
C GLY A 304 -3.40 -24.02 9.54
N ILE A 305 -2.89 -24.55 10.67
CA ILE A 305 -3.63 -24.63 11.95
C ILE A 305 -4.06 -23.22 12.40
N SER A 306 -3.17 -22.25 12.28
CA SER A 306 -3.48 -20.85 12.57
C SER A 306 -4.50 -20.25 11.58
N ALA A 307 -4.75 -20.82 10.41
CA ALA A 307 -5.81 -20.35 9.50
C ALA A 307 -7.15 -21.10 9.71
N ASN A 308 -7.18 -22.11 10.58
CA ASN A 308 -8.32 -22.97 10.80
C ASN A 308 -9.38 -22.27 11.67
N GLU A 309 -10.59 -22.14 11.16
CA GLU A 309 -11.72 -21.49 11.86
C GLU A 309 -12.45 -22.45 12.80
N GLY A 310 -12.35 -23.76 12.58
CA GLY A 310 -13.03 -24.76 13.41
C GLY A 310 -12.26 -25.18 14.67
N ILE A 311 -11.00 -24.76 14.81
CA ILE A 311 -10.21 -25.00 16.02
C ILE A 311 -10.34 -23.78 16.94
N LYS A 312 -11.00 -23.99 18.08
CA LYS A 312 -11.08 -22.96 19.12
C LYS A 312 -9.68 -22.65 19.68
N PRO A 313 -9.39 -21.39 20.04
CA PRO A 313 -8.08 -20.98 20.54
C PRO A 313 -7.68 -21.71 21.83
N GLU A 314 -8.64 -22.12 22.68
CA GLU A 314 -8.31 -22.87 23.91
C GLU A 314 -7.76 -24.27 23.58
N VAL A 315 -8.34 -24.94 22.58
CA VAL A 315 -7.91 -26.29 22.16
C VAL A 315 -6.53 -26.24 21.52
N ALA A 316 -6.26 -25.21 20.71
CA ALA A 316 -4.94 -24.98 20.13
C ALA A 316 -3.88 -24.70 21.21
N LEU A 317 -4.25 -23.97 22.28
CA LEU A 317 -3.35 -23.70 23.41
C LEU A 317 -3.02 -24.99 24.18
N ILE A 318 -4.02 -25.84 24.45
CA ILE A 318 -3.81 -27.15 25.08
C ILE A 318 -2.89 -28.02 24.23
N PHE A 319 -3.10 -28.04 22.91
CA PHE A 319 -2.24 -28.78 21.99
C PHE A 319 -0.78 -28.27 22.03
N ALA A 320 -0.57 -26.95 22.01
CA ALA A 320 0.76 -26.36 22.12
C ALA A 320 1.42 -26.69 23.47
N TYR A 321 0.66 -26.66 24.58
CA TYR A 321 1.12 -27.02 25.92
C TYR A 321 1.57 -28.48 26.00
N GLN A 322 0.72 -29.41 25.53
CA GLN A 322 1.02 -30.85 25.51
C GLN A 322 2.28 -31.12 24.68
N LEU A 323 2.35 -30.55 23.48
CA LEU A 323 3.51 -30.70 22.61
C LEU A 323 4.79 -30.18 23.26
N LEU A 324 4.76 -29.02 23.91
CA LEU A 324 5.92 -28.44 24.56
C LEU A 324 6.36 -29.28 25.77
N ASN A 325 5.43 -29.68 26.63
CA ASN A 325 5.77 -30.50 27.79
C ASN A 325 6.33 -31.86 27.40
N ASP A 326 5.66 -32.58 26.50
CA ASP A 326 6.09 -33.91 26.05
C ASP A 326 7.51 -33.86 25.47
N GLN A 327 7.80 -32.83 24.66
CA GLN A 327 9.10 -32.70 24.02
C GLN A 327 10.18 -32.11 24.94
N ILE A 328 9.83 -31.30 25.93
CA ILE A 328 10.77 -30.77 26.91
C ILE A 328 11.16 -31.87 27.92
N ILE A 329 10.22 -32.69 28.36
CA ILE A 329 10.45 -33.86 29.21
C ILE A 329 11.37 -34.86 28.48
N GLU A 330 11.07 -35.17 27.21
CA GLU A 330 11.87 -36.10 26.39
C GLU A 330 13.32 -35.61 26.13
N ASN A 331 13.51 -34.28 25.99
CA ASN A 331 14.82 -33.66 25.73
C ASN A 331 15.64 -33.34 27.00
N LEU A 332 15.01 -33.14 28.17
CA LEU A 332 15.68 -32.76 29.42
C LEU A 332 15.92 -33.95 30.38
N GLU A 333 14.97 -34.87 30.56
CA GLU A 333 15.06 -35.92 31.59
C GLU A 333 16.10 -37.01 31.28
N ASN A 334 16.49 -37.18 30.03
CA ASN A 334 17.47 -38.20 29.65
C ASN A 334 18.94 -37.78 29.75
N ARG A 335 19.24 -36.56 30.26
CA ARG A 335 20.62 -36.17 30.59
C ARG A 335 21.13 -36.81 31.90
N THR A 336 20.25 -37.19 32.82
CA THR A 336 20.64 -37.73 34.15
C THR A 336 20.84 -39.25 34.14
N GLY A 337 20.07 -40.01 33.35
CA GLY A 337 20.15 -41.48 33.32
C GLY A 337 21.43 -42.07 32.67
N VAL A 338 22.06 -41.34 31.75
CA VAL A 338 23.24 -41.86 31.02
C VAL A 338 24.53 -41.84 31.86
N GLN A 339 24.61 -40.98 32.88
CA GLN A 339 25.78 -40.93 33.76
C GLN A 339 25.77 -41.97 34.89
N LEU A 340 24.60 -42.51 35.26
CA LEU A 340 24.48 -43.53 36.30
C LEU A 340 24.76 -44.93 35.76
N ASN A 341 24.29 -45.25 34.54
CA ASN A 341 24.47 -46.58 33.95
C ASN A 341 25.88 -46.84 33.38
N ALA A 342 26.66 -45.79 33.09
CA ALA A 342 28.05 -45.92 32.65
C ALA A 342 29.03 -46.29 33.78
N LYS A 343 28.62 -46.10 35.05
CA LYS A 343 29.46 -46.43 36.22
C LYS A 343 29.24 -47.85 36.76
N GLN A 344 28.15 -48.54 36.37
CA GLN A 344 27.84 -49.90 36.84
C GLN A 344 28.26 -51.02 35.88
N ALA A 345 28.69 -50.71 34.65
CA ALA A 345 29.04 -51.70 33.63
C ALA A 345 30.56 -51.97 33.49
N LYS A 346 31.38 -51.55 34.47
CA LYS A 346 32.82 -51.85 34.53
C LYS A 346 33.14 -52.75 35.73
N GLU A 347 32.47 -53.88 35.87
CA GLU A 347 32.97 -54.95 36.73
C GLU A 347 32.37 -56.30 36.31
N GLY A 348 33.25 -57.17 35.80
CA GLY A 348 33.05 -58.61 35.69
C GLY A 348 32.03 -59.11 34.66
N LYS A 349 32.51 -59.53 33.48
CA LYS A 349 32.08 -60.76 32.79
C LYS A 349 33.06 -61.13 31.65
N ARG A 350 33.31 -62.44 31.51
CA ARG A 350 34.26 -63.09 30.58
C ARG A 350 34.03 -62.68 29.11
N PRO A 351 35.07 -62.71 28.25
CA PRO A 351 34.90 -62.52 26.81
C PRO A 351 33.96 -63.58 26.23
N GLU A 352 33.12 -63.14 25.29
CA GLU A 352 32.13 -63.95 24.58
C GLU A 352 32.79 -65.08 23.78
N SER A 353 32.12 -66.24 23.74
CA SER A 353 32.60 -67.48 23.14
C SER A 353 32.95 -67.33 21.65
N CYS A 354 34.14 -67.77 21.26
CA CYS A 354 34.70 -67.70 19.90
C CYS A 354 34.00 -68.59 18.85
N LEU A 355 32.82 -69.17 19.17
CA LEU A 355 32.13 -70.15 18.33
C LEU A 355 30.84 -69.63 17.68
N VAL A 356 30.53 -68.33 17.81
CA VAL A 356 29.47 -67.69 17.04
C VAL A 356 30.10 -66.94 15.87
N LEU A 357 29.95 -67.48 14.66
CA LEU A 357 30.25 -66.75 13.43
C LEU A 357 29.30 -65.55 13.32
N GLU A 358 29.85 -64.33 13.40
CA GLU A 358 29.12 -63.11 13.06
C GLU A 358 28.71 -63.15 11.58
N ASN A 359 27.50 -62.68 11.27
CA ASN A 359 27.00 -62.55 9.89
C ASN A 359 27.97 -61.73 9.02
N GLU A 360 28.17 -62.16 7.76
CA GLU A 360 29.14 -61.54 6.85
C GLU A 360 28.99 -60.01 6.76
N PRO A 361 30.09 -59.25 6.89
CA PRO A 361 30.07 -57.80 6.76
C PRO A 361 29.92 -57.43 5.27
N ASN A 362 28.81 -56.76 4.94
CA ASN A 362 28.61 -56.13 3.64
C ASN A 362 29.83 -55.26 3.27
N ARG A 363 30.42 -55.56 2.10
CA ARG A 363 31.74 -55.13 1.59
C ARG A 363 32.01 -53.62 1.44
N CYS A 364 31.24 -52.73 2.06
CA CYS A 364 31.57 -51.29 2.18
C CYS A 364 32.26 -50.90 3.50
N LEU A 365 32.35 -51.79 4.49
CA LEU A 365 32.88 -51.46 5.82
C LEU A 365 34.38 -51.69 6.02
N GLN A 366 35.07 -52.37 5.10
CA GLN A 366 36.45 -52.82 5.35
C GLN A 366 37.53 -51.75 5.13
N ARG A 367 37.20 -50.60 4.54
CA ARG A 367 38.18 -49.51 4.33
C ARG A 367 38.29 -48.52 5.50
N MET A 368 37.41 -48.60 6.49
CA MET A 368 37.43 -47.71 7.67
C MET A 368 37.84 -48.41 8.96
N ALA A 369 38.28 -49.67 8.90
CA ALA A 369 38.75 -50.42 10.07
C ALA A 369 40.22 -50.15 10.45
N TYR A 370 40.97 -49.37 9.67
CA TYR A 370 42.36 -49.01 9.98
C TYR A 370 42.51 -47.79 10.90
N LEU A 371 41.43 -47.16 11.33
CA LEU A 371 41.43 -46.05 12.29
C LEU A 371 40.45 -46.39 13.40
N GLY A 372 40.99 -46.96 14.48
CA GLY A 372 40.23 -47.56 15.57
C GLY A 372 39.15 -46.66 16.19
N ASN A 373 38.17 -47.35 16.78
CA ASN A 373 37.07 -46.87 17.62
C ASN A 373 35.89 -46.18 16.93
N PHE A 374 34.91 -46.95 16.44
CA PHE A 374 33.51 -46.48 16.44
C PHE A 374 32.51 -47.65 16.47
N SER A 375 31.78 -47.78 17.58
CA SER A 375 30.58 -48.63 17.68
C SER A 375 29.38 -47.89 17.09
N VAL A 376 28.95 -48.34 15.92
CA VAL A 376 28.01 -47.67 15.00
C VAL A 376 26.60 -47.46 15.58
N GLY A 377 26.22 -48.16 16.67
CA GLY A 377 24.87 -48.05 17.27
C GLY A 377 24.61 -46.84 18.18
N VAL A 378 25.64 -46.27 18.82
CA VAL A 378 25.46 -45.21 19.84
C VAL A 378 25.34 -43.82 19.22
N VAL A 379 26.03 -43.58 18.10
CA VAL A 379 26.07 -42.27 17.42
C VAL A 379 24.71 -41.90 16.82
N VAL A 380 23.96 -42.88 16.30
CA VAL A 380 22.65 -42.65 15.68
C VAL A 380 21.62 -42.14 16.70
N LYS A 381 21.61 -42.67 17.94
CA LYS A 381 20.70 -42.22 18.99
C LYS A 381 21.01 -40.81 19.49
N VAL A 382 22.28 -40.47 19.66
CA VAL A 382 22.71 -39.11 20.08
C VAL A 382 22.42 -38.06 19.00
N ALA A 383 22.65 -38.42 17.73
CA ALA A 383 22.34 -37.56 16.59
C ALA A 383 20.82 -37.32 16.48
N THR A 384 20.00 -38.36 16.64
CA THR A 384 18.52 -38.25 16.60
C THR A 384 17.98 -37.33 17.70
N ARG A 385 18.43 -37.52 18.95
CA ARG A 385 18.05 -36.66 20.09
C ARG A 385 18.40 -35.19 19.87
N SER A 386 19.59 -34.93 19.32
CA SER A 386 20.02 -33.55 19.02
C SER A 386 19.17 -32.87 17.95
N ARG A 387 18.42 -33.63 17.12
CA ARG A 387 17.54 -33.13 16.05
C ARG A 387 16.08 -32.93 16.47
N MET A 388 15.64 -33.53 17.58
CA MET A 388 14.24 -33.40 18.06
C MET A 388 13.87 -31.99 18.53
N HIS A 389 14.85 -31.09 18.69
CA HIS A 389 14.62 -29.67 19.01
C HIS A 389 13.68 -28.96 18.02
N ILE A 390 13.51 -29.47 16.79
CA ILE A 390 12.58 -28.88 15.81
C ILE A 390 11.11 -29.00 16.22
N PHE A 391 10.74 -29.97 17.07
CA PHE A 391 9.37 -30.11 17.56
C PHE A 391 9.10 -29.11 18.69
N VAL A 392 10.12 -28.77 19.48
CA VAL A 392 10.07 -27.64 20.42
C VAL A 392 9.97 -26.31 19.66
N GLU A 393 10.72 -26.14 18.56
CA GLU A 393 10.58 -25.00 17.65
C GLU A 393 9.15 -24.89 17.10
N PHE A 394 8.56 -26.01 16.67
CA PHE A 394 7.18 -26.07 16.18
C PHE A 394 6.17 -25.68 17.27
N GLY A 395 6.27 -26.24 18.48
CA GLY A 395 5.35 -25.90 19.58
C GLY A 395 5.42 -24.43 19.99
N LEU A 396 6.62 -23.84 20.04
CA LEU A 396 6.80 -22.41 20.31
C LEU A 396 6.27 -21.53 19.16
N SER A 397 6.41 -21.99 17.92
CA SER A 397 5.87 -21.30 16.75
C SER A 397 4.34 -21.28 16.79
N GLU A 398 3.73 -22.40 17.18
CA GLU A 398 2.27 -22.52 17.34
C GLU A 398 1.78 -21.59 18.45
N LEU A 399 2.42 -21.63 19.62
CA LEU A 399 2.14 -20.71 20.73
C LEU A 399 2.25 -19.24 20.30
N TYR A 400 3.31 -18.88 19.57
CA TYR A 400 3.48 -17.52 19.05
C TYR A 400 2.34 -17.11 18.10
N LEU A 401 1.93 -17.98 17.18
CA LEU A 401 0.85 -17.70 16.24
C LEU A 401 -0.50 -17.53 16.94
N ILE A 402 -0.78 -18.36 17.95
CA ILE A 402 -1.96 -18.26 18.81
C ILE A 402 -1.97 -16.91 19.54
N LEU A 403 -0.87 -16.55 20.21
CA LEU A 403 -0.74 -15.29 20.95
C LEU A 403 -0.82 -14.06 20.04
N LYS A 404 -0.30 -14.14 18.80
CA LYS A 404 -0.31 -13.04 17.83
C LYS A 404 -1.71 -12.65 17.37
N LYS A 405 -2.66 -13.58 17.33
CA LYS A 405 -4.05 -13.34 16.90
C LYS A 405 -4.85 -12.44 17.84
N LYS A 406 -4.31 -12.08 19.03
CA LYS A 406 -4.99 -11.27 20.05
C LYS A 406 -6.36 -11.83 20.47
N SER A 407 -6.51 -13.15 20.49
CA SER A 407 -7.75 -13.82 20.89
C SER A 407 -7.98 -13.86 22.40
N PHE A 408 -6.99 -13.47 23.20
CA PHE A 408 -7.04 -13.50 24.67
C PHE A 408 -7.08 -12.09 25.22
N ASP A 409 -7.95 -11.87 26.19
CA ASP A 409 -8.11 -10.58 26.83
C ASP A 409 -7.15 -10.43 28.02
N VAL A 410 -6.63 -9.21 28.22
CA VAL A 410 -5.68 -8.88 29.28
C VAL A 410 -6.38 -8.81 30.65
N GLU A 411 -7.69 -8.55 30.66
CA GLU A 411 -8.49 -8.40 31.89
C GLU A 411 -9.16 -9.71 32.36
N SER A 412 -9.26 -10.71 31.48
CA SER A 412 -9.90 -12.00 31.75
C SER A 412 -9.04 -12.88 32.68
N LYS A 413 -9.58 -13.22 33.86
CA LYS A 413 -8.90 -14.08 34.84
C LYS A 413 -8.65 -15.51 34.33
N ASP A 414 -9.58 -16.04 33.53
CA ASP A 414 -9.49 -17.40 33.00
C ASP A 414 -8.35 -17.52 31.96
N ASP A 415 -8.16 -16.49 31.13
CA ASP A 415 -7.10 -16.48 30.12
C ASP A 415 -5.73 -16.28 30.75
N ILE A 416 -5.64 -15.45 31.80
CA ILE A 416 -4.43 -15.33 32.63
C ILE A 416 -4.05 -16.68 33.25
N ALA A 417 -5.02 -17.42 33.81
CA ALA A 417 -4.77 -18.74 34.40
C ALA A 417 -4.32 -19.78 33.36
N ARG A 418 -4.82 -19.71 32.13
CA ARG A 418 -4.41 -20.60 31.02
C ARG A 418 -3.01 -20.29 30.50
N LEU A 419 -2.57 -19.02 30.55
CA LEU A 419 -1.27 -18.58 30.05
C LEU A 419 -0.13 -18.69 31.08
N ASP A 420 -0.43 -18.64 32.38
CA ASP A 420 0.57 -18.67 33.46
C ASP A 420 1.51 -19.90 33.41
N PRO A 421 1.05 -21.14 33.12
CA PRO A 421 1.92 -22.31 33.01
C PRO A 421 3.00 -22.24 31.92
N PHE A 422 2.82 -21.38 30.91
CA PHE A 422 3.81 -21.23 29.83
C PHE A 422 5.03 -20.42 30.27
N VAL A 423 4.96 -19.68 31.38
CA VAL A 423 6.09 -18.86 31.88
C VAL A 423 7.30 -19.75 32.20
N ASP A 424 7.09 -20.85 32.92
CA ASP A 424 8.16 -21.80 33.26
C ASP A 424 8.71 -22.52 32.03
N ILE A 425 7.83 -22.89 31.11
CA ILE A 425 8.19 -23.53 29.85
C ILE A 425 9.11 -22.62 29.04
N ILE A 426 8.75 -21.34 28.90
CA ILE A 426 9.54 -20.36 28.15
C ILE A 426 10.88 -20.11 28.84
N LEU A 427 10.93 -20.03 30.17
CA LEU A 427 12.20 -19.91 30.88
C LEU A 427 13.13 -21.09 30.57
N LYS A 428 12.60 -22.32 30.63
CA LYS A 428 13.34 -23.54 30.24
C LYS A 428 13.79 -23.48 28.78
N CYS A 429 12.93 -23.04 27.85
CA CYS A 429 13.30 -22.89 26.45
C CYS A 429 14.42 -21.85 26.23
N LEU A 430 14.45 -20.75 27.00
CA LEU A 430 15.53 -19.77 26.94
C LEU A 430 16.89 -20.31 27.42
N THR A 431 16.91 -21.42 28.18
CA THR A 431 18.16 -22.10 28.56
C THR A 431 18.78 -22.93 27.43
N LEU A 432 17.99 -23.28 26.41
CA LEU A 432 18.45 -24.08 25.27
C LEU A 432 19.33 -23.24 24.33
N LYS A 433 20.35 -23.88 23.73
CA LYS A 433 21.35 -23.20 22.89
C LYS A 433 20.93 -23.02 21.41
N TYR A 434 19.67 -23.27 21.08
CA TYR A 434 19.21 -23.26 19.68
C TYR A 434 18.60 -21.89 19.33
N ASP A 435 19.19 -21.16 18.39
CA ASP A 435 18.80 -19.79 18.02
C ASP A 435 17.30 -19.65 17.70
N LYS A 436 16.73 -20.56 16.91
CA LYS A 436 15.32 -20.48 16.51
C LYS A 436 14.35 -20.67 17.69
N ILE A 437 14.72 -21.53 18.64
CA ILE A 437 13.97 -21.71 19.89
C ILE A 437 14.05 -20.42 20.71
N LEU A 438 15.23 -19.81 20.83
CA LEU A 438 15.41 -18.53 21.51
C LEU A 438 14.56 -17.43 20.88
N VAL A 439 14.58 -17.28 19.56
CA VAL A 439 13.78 -16.29 18.82
C VAL A 439 12.29 -16.45 19.11
N ASN A 440 11.74 -17.66 18.95
CA ASN A 440 10.31 -17.89 19.18
C ASN A 440 9.94 -17.77 20.67
N SER A 441 10.82 -18.19 21.59
CA SER A 441 10.63 -18.02 23.04
C SER A 441 10.59 -16.56 23.43
N LEU A 442 11.52 -15.74 22.94
CA LEU A 442 11.56 -14.29 23.20
C LEU A 442 10.35 -13.58 22.59
N ARG A 443 9.90 -13.98 21.39
CA ARG A 443 8.68 -13.45 20.78
C ARG A 443 7.43 -13.76 21.62
N CYS A 444 7.32 -14.99 22.15
CA CYS A 444 6.24 -15.34 23.07
C CYS A 444 6.34 -14.53 24.37
N PHE A 445 7.53 -14.45 24.95
CA PHE A 445 7.80 -13.69 26.18
C PHE A 445 7.41 -12.22 26.06
N LEU A 446 7.74 -11.55 24.95
CA LEU A 446 7.36 -10.16 24.68
C LEU A 446 5.84 -9.93 24.66
N ILE A 447 5.06 -10.93 24.24
CA ILE A 447 3.60 -10.86 24.27
C ILE A 447 3.10 -11.11 25.70
N LEU A 448 3.67 -12.10 26.40
CA LEU A 448 3.30 -12.42 27.78
C LEU A 448 3.60 -11.30 28.78
N LEU A 449 4.62 -10.46 28.55
CA LEU A 449 4.91 -9.28 29.37
C LEU A 449 3.73 -8.30 29.47
N ARG A 450 2.81 -8.31 28.50
CA ARG A 450 1.61 -7.45 28.52
C ARG A 450 0.53 -7.93 29.49
N PHE A 451 0.59 -9.20 29.92
CA PHE A 451 -0.40 -9.81 30.79
C PHE A 451 0.09 -9.75 32.25
N PRO A 452 -0.78 -9.46 33.23
CA PRO A 452 -0.42 -9.42 34.64
C PRO A 452 -0.30 -10.84 35.25
N LEU A 453 0.61 -11.66 34.73
CA LEU A 453 0.80 -13.06 35.11
C LEU A 453 1.47 -13.19 36.51
N PRO A 454 0.90 -13.94 37.46
CA PRO A 454 1.48 -14.15 38.80
C PRO A 454 2.87 -14.78 38.78
N SER A 455 3.08 -15.86 38.02
CA SER A 455 4.37 -16.57 37.96
C SER A 455 5.46 -15.74 37.29
N LEU A 456 5.07 -14.86 36.38
CA LEU A 456 6.00 -13.92 35.75
C LEU A 456 6.56 -12.92 36.76
N ARG A 457 5.76 -12.46 37.73
CA ARG A 457 6.21 -11.51 38.77
C ARG A 457 7.21 -12.15 39.73
N SER A 458 7.03 -13.42 40.09
CA SER A 458 7.96 -14.14 40.98
C SER A 458 9.27 -14.52 40.29
N ILE A 459 9.22 -14.90 39.01
CA ILE A 459 10.37 -15.43 38.25
C ILE A 459 11.10 -14.35 37.42
N MET A 460 10.61 -13.09 37.41
CA MET A 460 11.17 -11.98 36.62
C MET A 460 12.68 -11.79 36.77
N THR A 461 13.23 -11.98 37.98
CA THR A 461 14.66 -11.84 38.25
C THR A 461 15.49 -12.91 37.52
N GLN A 462 14.99 -14.13 37.39
CA GLN A 462 15.63 -15.21 36.64
C GLN A 462 15.61 -14.93 35.14
N PHE A 463 14.49 -14.43 34.62
CA PHE A 463 14.39 -13.98 33.22
C PHE A 463 15.42 -12.90 32.93
N LEU A 464 15.53 -11.86 33.76
CA LEU A 464 16.50 -10.80 33.57
C LEU A 464 17.94 -11.31 33.61
N ASN A 465 18.29 -12.16 34.58
CA ASN A 465 19.62 -12.75 34.64
C ASN A 465 19.94 -13.53 33.34
N ARG A 466 18.99 -14.31 32.83
CA ARG A 466 19.16 -15.05 31.58
C ARG A 466 19.26 -14.13 30.37
N LEU A 467 18.45 -13.06 30.30
CA LEU A 467 18.50 -12.07 29.22
C LEU A 467 19.85 -11.36 29.17
N PHE A 468 20.44 -10.98 30.31
CA PHE A 468 21.79 -10.39 30.35
C PHE A 468 22.89 -11.38 29.92
N ILE A 469 22.77 -12.67 30.28
CA ILE A 469 23.69 -13.71 29.80
C ILE A 469 23.59 -13.85 28.27
N LEU A 470 22.37 -13.96 27.74
CA LEU A 470 22.15 -14.02 26.28
C LEU A 470 22.67 -12.77 25.57
N LEU A 471 22.48 -11.58 26.17
CA LEU A 471 23.01 -10.35 25.61
C LEU A 471 24.54 -10.37 25.56
N ALA A 472 25.21 -10.83 26.62
CA ALA A 472 26.66 -10.97 26.63
C ALA A 472 27.16 -12.00 25.59
N ASP A 473 26.53 -13.18 25.51
CA ASP A 473 26.93 -14.26 24.60
C ASP A 473 26.80 -13.84 23.12
N TYR A 474 25.72 -13.17 22.75
CA TYR A 474 25.44 -12.80 21.35
C TYR A 474 26.07 -11.47 20.92
N THR A 475 26.40 -10.56 21.84
CA THR A 475 27.15 -9.32 21.51
C THR A 475 28.65 -9.57 21.37
N THR A 476 29.26 -10.44 22.19
CA THR A 476 30.69 -10.77 22.14
C THR A 476 31.06 -11.77 21.05
N SER A 477 30.15 -12.69 20.69
CA SER A 477 30.38 -13.71 19.65
C SER A 477 30.31 -13.18 18.21
N SER A 478 30.24 -11.86 18.02
CA SER A 478 30.31 -11.21 16.70
C SER A 478 31.70 -11.27 16.06
N ALA A 479 32.72 -11.76 16.77
CA ALA A 479 34.11 -11.75 16.33
C ALA A 479 34.65 -13.02 15.64
N THR A 480 33.94 -14.17 15.64
CA THR A 480 34.55 -15.46 15.23
C THR A 480 33.61 -16.40 14.43
N GLY A 481 33.03 -15.94 13.32
CA GLY A 481 32.33 -16.85 12.39
C GLY A 481 31.86 -16.20 11.08
N ASN A 482 32.57 -16.46 9.98
CA ASN A 482 32.28 -15.99 8.63
C ASN A 482 31.04 -16.64 7.98
N THR A 483 29.83 -16.33 8.46
CA THR A 483 28.61 -16.63 7.71
C THR A 483 27.59 -15.50 7.94
N GLN A 484 27.29 -14.72 6.89
CA GLN A 484 26.33 -13.59 6.94
C GLN A 484 24.97 -13.99 7.56
N GLU A 485 24.58 -15.26 7.40
CA GLU A 485 23.35 -15.81 7.99
C GLU A 485 23.42 -15.96 9.52
N TYR A 486 24.59 -16.29 10.09
CA TYR A 486 24.80 -16.38 11.54
C TYR A 486 24.80 -14.99 12.18
N VAL A 487 25.45 -14.01 11.54
CA VAL A 487 25.46 -12.61 11.98
C VAL A 487 24.03 -12.05 12.04
N ARG A 488 23.20 -12.34 11.03
CA ARG A 488 21.80 -11.89 10.99
C ARG A 488 20.93 -12.55 12.08
N LYS A 489 21.12 -13.83 12.35
CA LYS A 489 20.39 -14.56 13.41
C LYS A 489 20.81 -14.11 14.81
N SER A 490 22.11 -13.89 15.01
CA SER A 490 22.64 -13.32 16.26
C SER A 490 22.10 -11.90 16.52
N ALA A 491 22.01 -11.07 15.48
CA ALA A 491 21.41 -9.76 15.56
C ALA A 491 19.92 -9.81 15.90
N GLU A 492 19.15 -10.74 15.31
CA GLU A 492 17.72 -10.91 15.64
C GLU A 492 17.49 -11.27 17.11
N VAL A 493 18.27 -12.20 17.65
CA VAL A 493 18.20 -12.57 19.08
C VAL A 493 18.53 -11.35 19.94
N SER A 494 19.62 -10.65 19.65
CA SER A 494 20.05 -9.46 20.40
C SER A 494 18.98 -8.37 20.41
N GLN A 495 18.37 -8.08 19.26
CA GLN A 495 17.28 -7.12 19.13
C GLN A 495 16.05 -7.51 19.95
N LEU A 496 15.67 -8.79 19.95
CA LEU A 496 14.54 -9.28 20.76
C LEU A 496 14.83 -9.22 22.25
N VAL A 497 16.07 -9.51 22.67
CA VAL A 497 16.51 -9.37 24.07
C VAL A 497 16.44 -7.91 24.51
N PHE A 498 16.98 -6.96 23.72
CA PHE A 498 16.89 -5.54 24.05
C PHE A 498 15.44 -5.04 24.08
N LYS A 499 14.57 -5.50 23.18
CA LYS A 499 13.13 -5.20 23.23
C LYS A 499 12.49 -5.73 24.52
N ALA A 500 12.86 -6.93 24.95
CA ALA A 500 12.35 -7.52 26.18
C ALA A 500 12.80 -6.72 27.40
N ILE A 501 14.09 -6.36 27.49
CA ILE A 501 14.63 -5.51 28.54
C ILE A 501 13.93 -4.14 28.55
N THR A 502 13.76 -3.52 27.38
CA THR A 502 13.06 -2.23 27.24
C THR A 502 11.64 -2.31 27.77
N GLN A 503 10.90 -3.36 27.44
CA GLN A 503 9.54 -3.56 27.91
C GLN A 503 9.50 -3.80 29.42
N ILE A 504 10.42 -4.60 29.97
CA ILE A 504 10.53 -4.81 31.42
C ILE A 504 10.80 -3.49 32.15
N ILE A 505 11.67 -2.62 31.63
CA ILE A 505 11.95 -1.29 32.20
C ILE A 505 10.70 -0.40 32.18
N LYS A 506 9.90 -0.48 31.11
CA LYS A 506 8.64 0.27 31.01
C LYS A 506 7.59 -0.21 32.00
N ASP A 507 7.47 -1.51 32.23
CA ASP A 507 6.36 -2.08 33.01
C ASP A 507 6.66 -2.23 34.51
N ALA A 508 7.92 -2.36 34.93
CA ALA A 508 8.25 -2.69 36.32
C ALA A 508 8.26 -1.47 37.26
N PRO A 509 7.46 -1.47 38.36
CA PRO A 509 7.49 -0.42 39.38
C PRO A 509 8.57 -0.58 40.46
N SER A 510 9.17 -1.77 40.65
CA SER A 510 10.11 -2.04 41.76
C SER A 510 11.37 -2.84 41.40
N LEU A 511 11.68 -2.99 40.12
CA LEU A 511 12.87 -3.74 39.73
C LEU A 511 14.10 -2.82 39.65
N VAL A 512 14.85 -2.75 40.74
CA VAL A 512 16.10 -1.98 40.82
C VAL A 512 17.14 -2.65 39.92
N LEU A 513 17.27 -2.14 38.69
CA LEU A 513 18.44 -2.43 37.87
C LEU A 513 19.69 -2.03 38.67
N THR A 514 20.58 -2.98 38.93
CA THR A 514 21.88 -2.68 39.55
C THR A 514 22.61 -1.63 38.72
N SER A 515 23.25 -0.64 39.35
CA SER A 515 23.99 0.43 38.66
C SER A 515 24.95 -0.10 37.57
N LYS A 516 25.66 -1.22 37.84
CA LYS A 516 26.53 -1.89 36.84
C LYS A 516 25.79 -2.39 35.59
N ARG A 517 24.56 -2.91 35.74
CA ARG A 517 23.75 -3.40 34.61
C ARG A 517 23.22 -2.24 33.77
N LEU A 518 22.87 -1.13 34.40
CA LEU A 518 22.47 0.09 33.70
C LEU A 518 23.64 0.66 32.88
N GLN A 519 24.83 0.76 33.47
CA GLN A 519 26.04 1.21 32.76
C GLN A 519 26.38 0.34 31.55
N LEU A 520 26.24 -0.99 31.70
CA LEU A 520 26.43 -1.93 30.61
C LEU A 520 25.41 -1.67 29.48
N LEU A 521 24.12 -1.51 29.80
CA LEU A 521 23.08 -1.18 28.82
C LEU A 521 23.34 0.16 28.12
N LEU A 522 23.75 1.20 28.86
CA LEU A 522 24.04 2.51 28.28
C LEU A 522 25.25 2.45 27.33
N THR A 523 26.27 1.65 27.67
CA THR A 523 27.43 1.42 26.78
C THR A 523 26.98 0.72 25.48
N TYR A 524 26.07 -0.24 25.56
CA TYR A 524 25.50 -0.86 24.36
C TYR A 524 24.62 0.10 23.55
N VAL A 525 23.84 0.95 24.20
CA VAL A 525 23.04 1.98 23.53
C VAL A 525 23.95 2.94 22.77
N GLU A 526 25.04 3.38 23.38
CA GLU A 526 26.04 4.24 22.73
C GLU A 526 26.59 3.61 21.45
N THR A 527 26.98 2.33 21.49
CA THR A 527 27.46 1.62 20.29
C THR A 527 26.36 1.38 19.25
N ASP A 528 25.13 1.10 19.69
CA ASP A 528 24.02 0.72 18.81
C ASP A 528 23.29 1.93 18.20
N ILE A 529 23.41 3.14 18.79
CA ILE A 529 22.93 4.38 18.17
C ILE A 529 23.76 4.72 16.92
N ILE A 530 25.04 4.35 16.90
CA ILE A 530 25.92 4.61 15.74
C ILE A 530 25.57 3.67 14.56
N ASP A 531 25.07 2.46 14.84
CA ASP A 531 24.74 1.45 13.83
C ASP A 531 23.29 1.57 13.33
N ASN A 532 23.11 1.98 12.06
CA ASN A 532 21.80 2.13 11.41
C ASN A 532 20.88 0.90 11.51
N GLN A 533 21.44 -0.31 11.62
CA GLN A 533 20.62 -1.53 11.72
C GLN A 533 20.12 -1.82 13.15
N LYS A 534 20.78 -1.27 14.17
CA LYS A 534 20.50 -1.53 15.59
C LYS A 534 19.82 -0.37 16.31
N GLN A 535 19.88 0.83 15.74
CA GLN A 535 19.20 2.04 16.24
C GLN A 535 17.71 1.84 16.60
N ALA A 536 16.99 1.02 15.83
CA ALA A 536 15.56 0.75 16.04
C ALA A 536 15.25 0.17 17.44
N VAL A 537 16.24 -0.41 18.11
CA VAL A 537 16.08 -0.93 19.47
C VAL A 537 16.76 -0.04 20.52
N ALA A 538 17.83 0.67 20.16
CA ALA A 538 18.52 1.60 21.04
C ALA A 538 17.65 2.81 21.44
N PHE A 539 16.95 3.44 20.49
CA PHE A 539 16.09 4.60 20.77
C PHE A 539 14.94 4.30 21.76
N PRO A 540 14.16 3.21 21.59
CA PRO A 540 13.16 2.82 22.58
C PRO A 540 13.74 2.55 23.97
N LEU A 541 14.95 1.98 24.05
CA LEU A 541 15.62 1.67 25.31
C LEU A 541 16.02 2.95 26.06
N ILE A 542 16.74 3.88 25.40
CA ILE A 542 17.13 5.15 26.04
C ILE A 542 15.90 5.97 26.43
N LYS A 543 14.85 5.98 25.60
CA LYS A 543 13.58 6.63 25.90
C LYS A 543 12.92 6.03 27.16
N ALA A 544 12.93 4.71 27.31
CA ALA A 544 12.38 4.04 28.49
C ALA A 544 13.18 4.37 29.77
N VAL A 545 14.51 4.42 29.66
CA VAL A 545 15.42 4.80 30.77
C VAL A 545 15.12 6.23 31.24
N ILE A 546 14.95 7.18 30.31
CA ILE A 546 14.66 8.59 30.63
C ILE A 546 13.25 8.75 31.22
N ILE A 547 12.22 8.10 30.65
CA ILE A 547 10.84 8.17 31.18
C ILE A 547 10.79 7.69 32.64
N ARG A 548 11.59 6.67 32.97
CA ARG A 548 11.71 6.14 34.34
C ARG A 548 12.60 6.97 35.27
N LYS A 549 13.22 8.06 34.77
CA LYS A 549 14.08 8.97 35.54
C LYS A 549 15.29 8.30 36.20
N LEU A 550 15.85 7.27 35.56
CA LEU A 550 17.06 6.60 36.03
C LEU A 550 18.26 7.55 35.90
N GLN A 551 19.12 7.60 36.91
CA GLN A 551 20.22 8.55 36.97
C GLN A 551 21.56 7.86 36.75
N ASP A 552 22.26 8.23 35.69
CA ASP A 552 23.66 7.87 35.41
C ASP A 552 24.33 9.02 34.64
N PRO A 553 25.61 9.35 34.88
CA PRO A 553 26.31 10.43 34.15
C PRO A 553 26.35 10.21 32.63
N LYS A 554 26.43 8.96 32.16
CA LYS A 554 26.48 8.64 30.72
C LYS A 554 25.24 9.08 29.96
N ILE A 555 24.11 9.28 30.63
CA ILE A 555 22.87 9.75 29.97
C ILE A 555 23.08 11.15 29.38
N ILE A 556 23.82 12.02 30.07
CA ILE A 556 24.07 13.39 29.62
C ILE A 556 24.96 13.37 28.36
N GLU A 557 26.00 12.54 28.36
CA GLU A 557 26.90 12.34 27.22
C GLU A 557 26.14 11.83 25.99
N ILE A 558 25.28 10.82 26.17
CA ILE A 558 24.42 10.29 25.09
C ILE A 558 23.47 11.37 24.57
N ILE A 559 22.86 12.19 25.45
CA ILE A 559 21.94 13.25 25.03
C ILE A 559 22.66 14.34 24.22
N GLN A 560 23.90 14.69 24.59
CA GLN A 560 24.72 15.63 23.81
C GLN A 560 25.01 15.08 22.41
N TYR A 561 25.45 13.82 22.32
CA TYR A 561 25.66 13.14 21.04
C TYR A 561 24.37 13.08 20.20
N LEU A 562 23.22 12.82 20.82
CA LEU A 562 21.92 12.82 20.14
C LEU A 562 21.52 14.21 19.63
N ALA A 563 21.89 15.29 20.34
CA ALA A 563 21.60 16.66 19.91
C ALA A 563 22.40 17.01 18.65
N GLU A 564 23.68 16.64 18.57
CA GLU A 564 24.49 16.79 17.36
C GLU A 564 23.96 15.91 16.21
N THR A 565 23.62 14.65 16.52
CA THR A 565 23.08 13.70 15.53
C THR A 565 21.73 14.16 14.97
N ALA A 566 20.90 14.85 15.77
CA ALA A 566 19.64 15.40 15.31
C ALA A 566 19.80 16.45 14.19
N ILE A 567 20.98 17.07 14.07
CA ILE A 567 21.29 18.08 13.05
C ILE A 567 22.06 17.46 11.89
N ILE A 568 23.07 16.64 12.19
CA ILE A 568 24.03 16.12 11.19
C ILE A 568 23.46 14.93 10.39
N SER A 569 22.56 14.13 10.96
CA SER A 569 22.09 12.91 10.30
C SER A 569 21.33 13.19 9.01
N GLU A 570 21.64 12.48 7.93
CA GLU A 570 20.92 12.57 6.64
C GLU A 570 19.54 11.90 6.69
N ILE A 571 19.31 10.97 7.63
CA ILE A 571 18.08 10.16 7.70
C ILE A 571 17.04 10.85 8.58
N SER A 572 15.92 11.25 7.96
CA SER A 572 14.82 11.98 8.62
C SER A 572 14.27 11.28 9.88
N HIS A 573 14.03 9.96 9.82
CA HIS A 573 13.50 9.22 10.98
C HIS A 573 14.46 9.21 12.17
N ILE A 574 15.78 9.18 11.94
CA ILE A 574 16.77 9.25 13.03
C ILE A 574 16.70 10.61 13.70
N ARG A 575 16.69 11.71 12.90
CA ARG A 575 16.55 13.07 13.43
C ARG A 575 15.30 13.20 14.30
N GLU A 576 14.17 12.66 13.84
CA GLU A 576 12.92 12.65 14.59
C GLU A 576 13.03 11.89 15.92
N GLN A 577 13.61 10.68 15.92
CA GLN A 577 13.80 9.90 17.15
C GLN A 577 14.73 10.61 18.14
N CYS A 578 15.82 11.22 17.68
CA CYS A 578 16.71 12.03 18.51
C CYS A 578 15.94 13.17 19.19
N ARG A 579 15.19 13.97 18.40
CA ARG A 579 14.37 15.08 18.92
C ARG A 579 13.36 14.61 19.96
N GLN A 580 12.70 13.48 19.74
CA GLN A 580 11.74 12.93 20.69
C GLN A 580 12.40 12.55 22.03
N VAL A 581 13.58 11.92 22.01
CA VAL A 581 14.33 11.54 23.23
C VAL A 581 14.78 12.80 23.98
N ILE A 582 15.38 13.76 23.28
CA ILE A 582 15.84 15.03 23.86
C ILE A 582 14.68 15.78 24.50
N ALA A 583 13.53 15.87 23.82
CA ALA A 583 12.37 16.58 24.33
C ALA A 583 11.83 15.97 25.65
N ILE A 584 11.86 14.64 25.78
CA ILE A 584 11.46 13.96 27.02
C ILE A 584 12.48 14.21 28.13
N PHE A 585 13.77 14.18 27.80
CA PHE A 585 14.85 14.45 28.76
C PHE A 585 14.75 15.87 29.33
N VAL A 586 14.66 16.87 28.45
CA VAL A 586 14.61 18.29 28.85
C VAL A 586 13.33 18.62 29.61
N GLY A 587 12.18 18.03 29.22
CA GLY A 587 10.89 18.35 29.85
C GLY A 587 10.61 17.64 31.18
N SER A 588 11.25 16.50 31.49
CA SER A 588 10.81 15.66 32.62
C SER A 588 11.92 15.05 33.49
N HIS A 589 13.19 15.11 33.06
CA HIS A 589 14.26 14.37 33.72
C HIS A 589 15.00 15.18 34.81
N PRO A 590 15.20 14.62 36.03
CA PRO A 590 15.85 15.34 37.14
C PRO A 590 17.29 15.81 36.89
N GLN A 591 18.02 15.14 35.98
CA GLN A 591 19.40 15.53 35.64
C GLN A 591 19.48 16.76 34.74
N CYS A 592 18.39 17.20 34.11
CA CYS A 592 18.38 18.40 33.29
C CYS A 592 18.26 19.65 34.18
N LYS A 593 19.40 20.17 34.67
CA LYS A 593 19.41 21.36 35.54
C LYS A 593 19.17 22.69 34.81
N LYS A 594 19.45 22.75 33.50
CA LYS A 594 19.36 23.98 32.69
C LYS A 594 18.77 23.68 31.29
N PRO A 595 17.43 23.66 31.15
CA PRO A 595 16.75 23.50 29.86
C PRO A 595 17.13 24.54 28.81
N SER A 596 17.36 25.79 29.24
CA SER A 596 17.71 26.93 28.37
C SER A 596 18.94 26.68 27.49
N LYS A 597 19.96 25.99 28.01
CA LYS A 597 21.17 25.65 27.24
C LYS A 597 20.90 24.79 26.00
N TYR A 598 19.94 23.88 26.10
CA TYR A 598 19.57 23.04 24.96
C TYR A 598 18.82 23.87 23.91
N VAL A 599 17.96 24.79 24.34
CA VAL A 599 17.25 25.70 23.43
C VAL A 599 18.24 26.63 22.73
N GLU A 600 19.19 27.21 23.47
CA GLU A 600 20.27 28.05 22.92
C GLU A 600 21.09 27.31 21.86
N PHE A 601 21.44 26.04 22.11
CA PHE A 601 22.12 25.21 21.12
C PHE A 601 21.31 25.11 19.82
N PHE A 602 20.03 24.73 19.86
CA PHE A 602 19.21 24.61 18.65
C PHE A 602 18.95 25.97 17.97
N LEU A 603 18.92 27.07 18.72
CA LEU A 603 18.86 28.43 18.17
C LEU A 603 20.15 28.80 17.41
N GLU A 604 21.32 28.31 17.82
CA GLU A 604 22.58 28.47 17.06
C GLU A 604 22.60 27.62 15.78
N GLN A 605 21.94 26.46 15.79
CA GLN A 605 21.86 25.59 14.61
C GLN A 605 20.89 26.08 13.52
N LEU A 606 20.20 27.21 13.75
CA LEU A 606 19.41 27.87 12.70
C LEU A 606 20.26 28.40 11.55
N ASP A 607 21.55 28.67 11.79
CA ASP A 607 22.52 29.11 10.77
C ASP A 607 23.28 27.94 10.13
N TYR A 608 22.84 26.70 10.36
CA TYR A 608 23.51 25.50 9.82
C TYR A 608 23.45 25.46 8.28
N GLN A 609 24.52 24.96 7.65
CA GLN A 609 24.70 25.00 6.20
C GLN A 609 23.64 24.18 5.44
N HIS A 610 23.28 23.01 5.95
CA HIS A 610 22.33 22.12 5.28
C HIS A 610 20.87 22.38 5.69
N GLU A 611 19.99 22.39 4.69
CA GLU A 611 18.55 22.63 4.87
C GLU A 611 17.92 21.63 5.86
N ASP A 612 18.24 20.33 5.75
CA ASP A 612 17.70 19.28 6.62
C ASP A 612 18.02 19.49 8.11
N GLY A 613 19.22 19.99 8.40
CA GLY A 613 19.64 20.32 9.76
C GLY A 613 18.89 21.53 10.30
N ARG A 614 18.74 22.59 9.49
CA ARG A 614 17.94 23.78 9.85
C ARG A 614 16.47 23.41 10.11
N LYS A 615 15.88 22.59 9.24
CA LYS A 615 14.52 22.05 9.42
C LYS A 615 14.38 21.31 10.76
N SER A 616 15.32 20.42 11.06
CA SER A 616 15.36 19.68 12.32
C SER A 616 15.47 20.59 13.54
N ALA A 617 16.29 21.64 13.48
CA ALA A 617 16.42 22.62 14.56
C ALA A 617 15.11 23.38 14.80
N VAL A 618 14.46 23.85 13.73
CA VAL A 618 13.16 24.55 13.81
C VAL A 618 12.07 23.64 14.39
N GLU A 619 12.00 22.38 13.96
CA GLU A 619 11.07 21.39 14.52
C GLU A 619 11.33 21.11 16.00
N MET A 620 12.60 21.08 16.42
CA MET A 620 12.96 20.89 17.83
C MET A 620 12.53 22.08 18.69
N LEU A 621 12.79 23.32 18.23
CA LEU A 621 12.37 24.54 18.91
C LEU A 621 10.85 24.60 19.06
N ASN A 622 10.13 24.21 18.01
CA ASN A 622 8.69 24.08 18.03
C ASN A 622 8.20 23.11 19.12
N ILE A 623 8.83 21.94 19.27
CA ILE A 623 8.54 20.99 20.35
C ILE A 623 8.86 21.59 21.74
N PHE A 624 9.95 22.34 21.87
CA PHE A 624 10.31 22.98 23.14
C PHE A 624 9.30 24.04 23.57
N PHE A 625 8.89 24.92 22.67
CA PHE A 625 7.90 25.97 23.00
C PHE A 625 6.55 25.37 23.41
N GLU A 626 6.20 24.20 22.90
CA GLU A 626 4.97 23.50 23.28
C GLU A 626 5.08 22.76 24.63
N LYS A 627 6.24 22.17 24.93
CA LYS A 627 6.40 21.28 26.10
C LYS A 627 6.96 21.95 27.35
N LEU A 628 7.70 23.05 27.21
CA LEU A 628 8.32 23.74 28.34
C LEU A 628 7.34 24.71 29.01
N THR A 629 7.57 25.00 30.29
CA THR A 629 6.75 25.93 31.06
C THR A 629 6.99 27.36 30.59
N LYS A 630 5.99 28.24 30.78
CA LYS A 630 6.07 29.66 30.38
C LYS A 630 7.28 30.37 31.01
N GLU A 631 7.58 30.09 32.27
CA GLU A 631 8.74 30.68 32.98
C GLU A 631 10.07 30.37 32.29
N ILE A 632 10.26 29.13 31.82
CA ILE A 632 11.47 28.73 31.10
C ILE A 632 11.51 29.36 29.71
N ASN A 633 10.36 29.43 29.03
CA ASN A 633 10.26 30.07 27.71
C ASN A 633 10.59 31.56 27.76
N ASP A 634 10.22 32.24 28.85
CA ASP A 634 10.44 33.67 29.05
C ASP A 634 11.92 34.05 29.11
N ASP A 635 12.81 33.16 29.61
CA ASP A 635 14.25 33.40 29.75
C ASP A 635 14.96 33.64 28.40
N TYR A 636 14.55 32.94 27.35
CA TYR A 636 15.15 33.01 26.01
C TYR A 636 14.23 33.59 24.95
N ALA A 637 13.01 34.00 25.30
CA ALA A 637 11.98 34.43 24.35
C ALA A 637 12.49 35.49 23.35
N LEU A 638 13.13 36.55 23.86
CA LEU A 638 13.64 37.64 23.03
C LEU A 638 14.77 37.17 22.10
N LEU A 639 15.70 36.36 22.62
CA LEU A 639 16.79 35.80 21.82
C LEU A 639 16.26 34.89 20.71
N ALA A 640 15.30 34.02 21.05
CA ALA A 640 14.66 33.11 20.12
C ALA A 640 13.90 33.88 19.03
N PHE A 641 13.15 34.91 19.42
CA PHE A 641 12.41 35.75 18.49
C PHE A 641 13.33 36.45 17.50
N VAL A 642 14.40 37.11 17.97
CA VAL A 642 15.37 37.82 17.11
C VAL A 642 16.04 36.85 16.12
N LYS A 643 16.48 35.67 16.58
CA LYS A 643 17.14 34.68 15.71
C LYS A 643 16.19 34.08 14.67
N LEU A 644 14.98 33.70 15.07
CA LEU A 644 13.95 33.17 14.15
C LEU A 644 13.51 34.25 13.14
N ALA A 645 13.29 35.47 13.62
CA ALA A 645 12.96 36.62 12.79
C ALA A 645 14.03 36.88 11.73
N ALA A 646 15.32 36.85 12.10
CA ALA A 646 16.41 37.00 11.16
C ALA A 646 16.45 35.91 10.06
N ARG A 647 16.02 34.67 10.37
CA ARG A 647 15.96 33.58 9.38
C ARG A 647 14.74 33.66 8.46
N LEU A 648 13.69 34.37 8.87
CA LEU A 648 12.47 34.50 8.07
C LEU A 648 12.72 35.10 6.69
N MET A 649 13.70 35.99 6.55
CA MET A 649 14.12 36.58 5.27
C MET A 649 15.39 35.96 4.68
N ASN A 650 16.34 35.56 5.54
CA ASN A 650 17.66 35.11 5.10
C ASN A 650 17.73 33.63 4.71
N ASP A 651 16.72 32.79 5.01
CA ASP A 651 16.76 31.38 4.64
C ASP A 651 16.41 31.19 3.16
N GLU A 652 17.24 30.44 2.45
CA GLU A 652 17.07 30.11 1.03
C GLU A 652 15.80 29.28 0.78
N SER A 653 15.41 28.40 1.72
CA SER A 653 14.29 27.49 1.54
C SER A 653 12.94 28.10 1.94
N ALA A 654 11.99 28.10 1.00
CA ALA A 654 10.62 28.54 1.26
C ALA A 654 9.89 27.67 2.29
N GLU A 655 10.25 26.39 2.41
CA GLU A 655 9.68 25.49 3.41
C GLU A 655 10.18 25.83 4.82
N CYS A 656 11.49 26.09 4.96
CA CYS A 656 12.07 26.55 6.23
C CYS A 656 11.42 27.85 6.69
N ARG A 657 11.26 28.84 5.79
CA ARG A 657 10.57 30.10 6.11
C ARG A 657 9.16 29.87 6.63
N ARG A 658 8.37 28.98 6.01
CA ARG A 658 7.04 28.62 6.52
C ARG A 658 7.08 27.98 7.90
N MET A 659 8.01 27.08 8.15
CA MET A 659 8.15 26.45 9.48
C MET A 659 8.60 27.44 10.55
N ILE A 660 9.44 28.41 10.20
CA ILE A 660 9.85 29.49 11.09
C ILE A 660 8.64 30.34 11.51
N VAL A 661 7.76 30.72 10.57
CA VAL A 661 6.51 31.46 10.91
C VAL A 661 5.68 30.70 11.94
N LEU A 662 5.46 29.40 11.72
CA LEU A 662 4.71 28.55 12.67
C LEU A 662 5.40 28.45 14.03
N THR A 663 6.73 28.43 14.03
CA THR A 663 7.54 28.34 15.25
C THR A 663 7.51 29.65 16.04
N ILE A 664 7.54 30.80 15.37
CA ILE A 664 7.35 32.13 15.99
C ILE A 664 5.93 32.23 16.56
N GLN A 665 4.90 31.80 15.82
CA GLN A 665 3.52 31.77 16.32
C GLN A 665 3.41 30.98 17.63
N LYS A 666 4.03 29.80 17.68
CA LYS A 666 4.07 28.99 18.89
C LYS A 666 4.88 29.63 20.01
N LEU A 667 6.00 30.27 19.72
CA LEU A 667 6.78 31.01 20.70
C LEU A 667 5.92 32.08 21.38
N VAL A 668 5.24 32.92 20.60
CA VAL A 668 4.38 34.00 21.13
C VAL A 668 3.26 33.45 22.01
N VAL A 669 2.68 32.29 21.67
CA VAL A 669 1.64 31.63 22.52
C VAL A 669 2.23 31.05 23.81
N SER A 670 3.49 30.61 23.76
CA SER A 670 4.15 29.87 24.84
C SER A 670 4.76 30.73 25.96
N VAL A 671 4.81 32.05 25.80
CA VAL A 671 5.41 33.00 26.75
C VAL A 671 4.36 33.72 27.61
N SER A 672 4.79 34.41 28.66
CA SER A 672 3.91 35.26 29.49
C SER A 672 3.45 36.53 28.78
N GLU A 673 2.38 37.18 29.28
CA GLU A 673 1.85 38.40 28.65
C GLU A 673 2.90 39.53 28.61
N SER A 674 3.64 39.72 29.71
CA SER A 674 4.73 40.69 29.82
C SER A 674 5.81 40.48 28.75
N LYS A 675 6.21 39.21 28.51
CA LYS A 675 7.19 38.92 27.45
C LYS A 675 6.62 39.05 26.06
N ARG A 676 5.33 38.81 25.82
CA ARG A 676 4.71 39.12 24.52
C ARG A 676 4.77 40.62 24.23
N ASP A 677 4.53 41.46 25.24
CA ASP A 677 4.64 42.91 25.11
C ASP A 677 6.09 43.31 24.78
N ASP A 678 7.10 42.68 25.40
CA ASP A 678 8.53 42.88 25.04
C ASP A 678 8.80 42.50 23.56
N LEU A 679 8.26 41.38 23.07
CA LEU A 679 8.41 40.96 21.68
C LEU A 679 7.71 41.92 20.70
N TYR A 680 6.55 42.45 21.12
CA TYR A 680 5.82 43.46 20.36
C TYR A 680 6.59 44.78 20.31
N LEU A 681 7.13 45.24 21.44
CA LEU A 681 7.98 46.43 21.50
C LEU A 681 9.21 46.29 20.59
N ALA A 682 9.87 45.12 20.59
CA ALA A 682 10.97 44.84 19.67
C ALA A 682 10.53 44.94 18.19
N THR A 683 9.31 44.49 17.88
CA THR A 683 8.74 44.59 16.53
C THR A 683 8.46 46.04 16.14
N ARG A 684 7.93 46.84 17.08
CA ARG A 684 7.70 48.28 16.88
C ARG A 684 9.03 49.03 16.69
N ASP A 685 10.03 48.74 17.49
CA ASP A 685 11.37 49.33 17.36
C ASP A 685 11.99 49.03 15.98
N TRP A 686 11.71 47.84 15.41
CA TRP A 686 12.13 47.51 14.04
C TRP A 686 11.39 48.34 12.98
N LEU A 687 10.09 48.61 13.15
CA LEU A 687 9.31 49.47 12.25
C LEU A 687 9.76 50.94 12.34
N GLU A 688 9.98 51.42 13.56
CA GLU A 688 10.36 52.80 13.86
C GLU A 688 11.82 53.10 13.56
N SER A 689 12.62 52.12 13.14
CA SER A 689 14.07 52.25 12.91
C SER A 689 14.43 53.18 11.73
N LYS A 690 14.06 54.45 11.83
CA LYS A 690 14.47 55.53 10.94
C LYS A 690 15.92 55.89 11.26
N LYS A 691 16.88 55.31 10.54
CA LYS A 691 18.22 55.90 10.52
C LYS A 691 18.36 56.86 9.36
N ALA A 692 18.21 58.12 9.74
CA ALA A 692 18.66 59.32 9.05
C ALA A 692 19.92 59.06 8.20
N SER A 693 19.79 59.36 6.90
CA SER A 693 20.87 59.86 6.03
C SER A 693 22.29 59.35 6.34
N LEU A 694 22.64 58.15 5.85
CA LEU A 694 23.94 57.86 5.20
C LEU A 694 24.06 56.38 4.74
N ILE A 695 24.52 56.22 3.49
CA ILE A 695 25.23 55.05 2.90
C ILE A 695 24.37 53.80 2.57
N VAL A 696 24.34 53.47 1.28
CA VAL A 696 23.73 52.33 0.56
C VAL A 696 23.78 50.94 1.26
N ILE A 697 24.69 50.71 2.21
CA ILE A 697 24.82 49.47 2.98
C ILE A 697 23.76 49.38 4.12
N THR A 698 23.20 50.51 4.57
CA THR A 698 22.13 50.54 5.59
C THR A 698 20.75 50.28 4.99
N ALA A 699 20.54 50.57 3.71
CA ALA A 699 19.26 50.39 3.03
C ALA A 699 18.83 48.91 2.94
N GLN A 700 19.75 47.99 2.61
CA GLN A 700 19.47 46.55 2.57
C GLN A 700 19.14 45.98 3.96
N LYS A 701 19.81 46.46 5.01
CA LYS A 701 19.51 46.02 6.38
C LYS A 701 18.16 46.56 6.84
N LEU A 702 17.86 47.82 6.53
CA LEU A 702 16.59 48.45 6.86
C LEU A 702 15.40 47.76 6.17
N GLU A 703 15.55 47.41 4.88
CA GLU A 703 14.59 46.61 4.12
C GLU A 703 14.25 45.29 4.82
N VAL A 704 15.28 44.56 5.29
CA VAL A 704 15.11 43.29 6.00
C VAL A 704 14.39 43.49 7.33
N TYR A 705 14.77 44.50 8.12
CA TYR A 705 14.09 44.79 9.40
C TYR A 705 12.61 45.12 9.21
N ILE A 706 12.27 45.94 8.21
CA ILE A 706 10.89 46.31 7.91
C ILE A 706 10.09 45.08 7.44
N CYS A 707 10.65 44.24 6.56
CA CYS A 707 9.98 43.01 6.12
C CYS A 707 9.68 42.07 7.30
N ILE A 708 10.69 41.85 8.14
CA ILE A 708 10.56 41.03 9.36
C ILE A 708 9.48 41.61 10.27
N ALA A 709 9.48 42.92 10.49
CA ALA A 709 8.56 43.56 11.39
C ALA A 709 7.11 43.49 10.90
N VAL A 710 6.86 43.75 9.61
CA VAL A 710 5.51 43.62 9.02
C VAL A 710 5.03 42.17 9.04
N GLN A 711 5.91 41.19 8.82
CA GLN A 711 5.56 39.78 8.95
C GLN A 711 5.28 39.36 10.40
N ALA A 712 6.05 39.90 11.36
CA ALA A 712 5.81 39.69 12.78
C ALA A 712 4.47 40.31 13.21
N LEU A 713 4.11 41.50 12.70
CA LEU A 713 2.79 42.10 12.92
C LEU A 713 1.66 41.17 12.46
N VAL A 714 1.80 40.49 11.31
CA VAL A 714 0.82 39.48 10.85
C VAL A 714 0.74 38.28 11.80
N ILE A 715 1.82 37.96 12.49
CA ILE A 715 1.81 36.90 13.50
C ILE A 715 1.06 37.37 14.75
N PHE A 716 1.31 38.60 15.22
CA PHE A 716 0.59 39.18 16.36
C PHE A 716 -0.91 39.39 16.06
N SER A 717 -1.28 39.82 14.84
CA SER A 717 -2.68 40.02 14.42
C SER A 717 -3.52 38.75 14.60
N ARG A 718 -2.97 37.60 14.20
CA ARG A 718 -3.61 36.28 14.33
C ARG A 718 -3.84 35.85 15.77
N LEU A 719 -3.04 36.35 16.71
CA LEU A 719 -3.00 35.87 18.09
C LEU A 719 -3.79 36.77 19.04
N GLU A 720 -3.81 38.09 18.82
CA GLU A 720 -4.31 39.06 19.80
C GLU A 720 -5.66 39.70 19.45
N GLY A 721 -6.23 39.40 18.27
CA GLY A 721 -7.59 39.77 17.89
C GLY A 721 -7.90 41.26 18.18
N ARG A 722 -8.89 41.51 19.06
CA ARG A 722 -9.39 42.86 19.42
C ARG A 722 -8.39 43.79 20.12
N LYS A 723 -7.28 43.29 20.68
CA LYS A 723 -6.23 44.19 21.23
C LYS A 723 -5.37 44.74 20.12
N PHE A 724 -5.04 43.89 19.15
CA PHE A 724 -4.28 44.25 17.97
C PHE A 724 -5.01 45.26 17.08
N GLU A 725 -6.34 45.25 17.12
CA GLU A 725 -7.23 46.20 16.46
C GLU A 725 -6.93 47.68 16.79
N ASN A 726 -6.62 48.00 18.06
CA ASN A 726 -6.26 49.36 18.48
C ASN A 726 -4.80 49.68 18.12
N ILE A 727 -3.93 48.68 18.27
CA ILE A 727 -2.51 48.77 17.90
C ILE A 727 -2.34 49.08 16.41
N LEU A 728 -3.10 48.42 15.54
CA LEU A 728 -3.05 48.64 14.10
C LEU A 728 -3.47 50.08 13.74
N ARG A 729 -4.42 50.66 14.50
CA ARG A 729 -4.82 52.06 14.36
C ARG A 729 -3.69 53.01 14.74
N GLU A 730 -2.94 52.70 15.80
CA GLU A 730 -1.76 53.46 16.22
C GLU A 730 -0.61 53.39 15.19
N LEU A 731 -0.37 52.21 14.59
CA LEU A 731 0.70 51.98 13.62
C LEU A 731 0.34 52.36 12.17
N SER A 732 -0.93 52.69 11.88
CA SER A 732 -1.40 53.11 10.56
C SER A 732 -0.55 54.21 9.88
N PRO A 733 -0.15 55.32 10.55
CA PRO A 733 0.71 56.33 9.94
C PRO A 733 2.09 55.80 9.55
N GLU A 734 2.68 54.91 10.36
CA GLU A 734 4.00 54.32 10.11
C GLU A 734 3.95 53.35 8.93
N LEU A 735 2.92 52.51 8.86
CA LEU A 735 2.68 51.63 7.72
C LEU A 735 2.46 52.42 6.42
N SER A 736 1.73 53.54 6.50
CA SER A 736 1.52 54.43 5.35
C SER A 736 2.81 55.08 4.87
N GLU A 737 3.74 55.38 5.78
CA GLU A 737 5.06 55.88 5.45
C GLU A 737 5.92 54.81 4.78
N ILE A 738 5.91 53.58 5.27
CA ILE A 738 6.67 52.45 4.71
C ILE A 738 6.24 52.11 3.28
N VAL A 739 4.94 52.24 2.97
CA VAL A 739 4.37 51.87 1.66
C VAL A 739 4.64 52.91 0.57
N ARG A 740 5.22 54.07 0.89
CA ARG A 740 5.56 55.09 -0.11
C ARG A 740 6.43 54.50 -1.23
N ALA A 741 6.01 54.69 -2.47
CA ALA A 741 6.67 54.15 -3.64
C ALA A 741 8.13 54.61 -3.74
N ASP A 742 8.41 55.86 -3.36
CA ASP A 742 9.77 56.42 -3.34
C ASP A 742 10.73 55.64 -2.44
N ILE A 743 10.23 55.07 -1.35
CA ILE A 743 11.02 54.26 -0.40
C ILE A 743 11.12 52.83 -0.91
N LEU A 744 10.00 52.22 -1.27
CA LEU A 744 9.96 50.81 -1.68
C LEU A 744 10.66 50.54 -3.01
N TYR A 745 10.74 51.50 -3.94
CA TYR A 745 11.53 51.32 -5.17
C TYR A 745 13.03 51.16 -4.93
N SER A 746 13.53 51.50 -3.73
CA SER A 746 14.91 51.24 -3.33
C SER A 746 15.16 49.80 -2.86
N TYR A 747 14.10 49.02 -2.62
CA TYR A 747 14.15 47.66 -2.09
C TYR A 747 14.17 46.61 -3.20
N ALA A 748 14.55 45.38 -2.87
CA ALA A 748 14.46 44.25 -3.77
C ALA A 748 13.00 43.88 -4.10
N GLU A 749 12.76 43.36 -5.30
CA GLU A 749 11.41 43.02 -5.78
C GLU A 749 10.68 42.01 -4.86
N GLU A 750 11.43 41.07 -4.27
CA GLU A 750 10.89 40.05 -3.35
C GLU A 750 10.42 40.65 -2.03
N SER A 751 11.16 41.62 -1.49
CA SER A 751 10.82 42.33 -0.26
C SER A 751 9.59 43.21 -0.45
N ILE A 752 9.50 43.93 -1.57
CA ILE A 752 8.30 44.72 -1.92
C ILE A 752 7.08 43.81 -1.98
N GLY A 753 7.18 42.67 -2.67
CA GLY A 753 6.10 41.68 -2.73
C GLY A 753 5.71 41.17 -1.36
N THR A 754 6.70 40.85 -0.51
CA THR A 754 6.49 40.34 0.85
C THR A 754 5.79 41.36 1.76
N ILE A 755 6.18 42.64 1.71
CA ILE A 755 5.53 43.71 2.47
C ILE A 755 4.07 43.86 2.03
N ILE A 756 3.81 43.93 0.72
CA ILE A 756 2.45 44.08 0.17
C ILE A 756 1.57 42.86 0.50
N ASP A 757 2.09 41.65 0.36
CA ASP A 757 1.36 40.42 0.68
C ASP A 757 1.10 40.29 2.20
N SER A 758 2.00 40.81 3.04
CA SER A 758 1.81 40.86 4.49
C SER A 758 0.74 41.89 4.88
N LEU A 759 0.74 43.08 4.27
CA LEU A 759 -0.33 44.07 4.43
C LEU A 759 -1.68 43.54 3.94
N ASN A 760 -1.70 42.82 2.82
CA ASN A 760 -2.88 42.15 2.32
C ASN A 760 -3.42 41.13 3.34
N SER A 761 -2.52 40.38 3.99
CA SER A 761 -2.89 39.42 5.04
C SER A 761 -3.55 40.14 6.23
N LEU A 762 -2.95 41.24 6.73
CA LEU A 762 -3.50 42.05 7.82
C LEU A 762 -4.91 42.56 7.50
N ILE A 763 -5.11 43.12 6.31
CA ILE A 763 -6.41 43.63 5.87
C ILE A 763 -7.45 42.51 5.74
N SER A 764 -7.04 41.36 5.19
CA SER A 764 -7.95 40.23 4.97
C SER A 764 -8.44 39.56 6.26
N GLU A 765 -7.60 39.59 7.31
CA GLU A 765 -7.92 39.04 8.63
C GLU A 765 -8.88 39.95 9.41
N HIS A 766 -8.73 41.27 9.31
CA HIS A 766 -9.53 42.27 10.04
C HIS A 766 -10.54 43.00 9.15
N LYS A 767 -11.49 42.27 8.57
CA LYS A 767 -12.47 42.82 7.60
C LYS A 767 -13.29 44.00 8.14
N ASN A 768 -13.85 43.86 9.35
CA ASN A 768 -14.72 44.90 9.94
C ASN A 768 -13.96 46.21 10.19
N GLN A 769 -12.72 46.11 10.65
CA GLN A 769 -11.89 47.28 10.87
C GLN A 769 -11.38 47.90 9.59
N THR A 770 -11.07 47.07 8.59
CA THR A 770 -10.71 47.57 7.25
C THR A 770 -11.82 48.47 6.71
N ILE A 771 -13.08 48.11 6.91
CA ILE A 771 -14.23 48.95 6.54
C ILE A 771 -14.20 50.27 7.34
N GLN A 772 -13.99 50.21 8.65
CA GLN A 772 -13.88 51.42 9.49
C GLN A 772 -12.70 52.32 9.09
N PHE A 773 -11.51 51.76 8.83
CA PHE A 773 -10.34 52.50 8.38
C PHE A 773 -10.53 53.09 6.98
N ALA A 774 -11.33 52.43 6.14
CA ALA A 774 -11.74 52.99 4.87
C ALA A 774 -12.66 54.19 5.08
N GLU A 775 -13.67 54.09 5.96
CA GLU A 775 -14.56 55.20 6.31
C GLU A 775 -13.83 56.38 6.96
N GLU A 776 -12.81 56.11 7.79
CA GLU A 776 -11.94 57.09 8.46
C GLU A 776 -10.86 57.69 7.51
N GLY A 777 -10.72 57.18 6.28
CA GLY A 777 -9.76 57.67 5.28
C GLY A 777 -8.30 57.26 5.50
N LEU A 778 -8.02 56.40 6.48
CA LEU A 778 -6.67 55.94 6.83
C LEU A 778 -6.03 55.07 5.73
N LEU A 779 -6.85 54.39 4.92
CA LEU A 779 -6.35 53.57 3.80
C LEU A 779 -5.99 54.38 2.55
N ASP A 780 -6.41 55.64 2.45
CA ASP A 780 -6.28 56.42 1.20
C ASP A 780 -4.83 56.63 0.78
N SER A 781 -3.93 56.83 1.76
CA SER A 781 -2.49 56.93 1.50
C SER A 781 -1.94 55.65 0.89
N ILE A 782 -2.27 54.50 1.48
CA ILE A 782 -1.82 53.18 1.01
C ILE A 782 -2.37 52.89 -0.39
N LEU A 783 -3.64 53.23 -0.64
CA LEU A 783 -4.29 52.98 -1.93
C LEU A 783 -3.71 53.80 -3.08
N ARG A 784 -3.32 55.06 -2.83
CA ARG A 784 -2.62 55.88 -3.83
C ARG A 784 -1.29 55.25 -4.24
N GLU A 785 -0.52 54.77 -3.28
CA GLU A 785 0.79 54.14 -3.51
C GLU A 785 0.70 52.78 -4.22
N MET A 786 -0.44 52.09 -4.15
CA MET A 786 -0.68 50.84 -4.92
C MET A 786 -0.72 51.07 -6.44
N GLY A 787 -1.05 52.28 -6.90
CA GLY A 787 -1.12 52.62 -8.32
C GLY A 787 0.21 52.48 -9.08
N PRO A 788 1.32 53.05 -8.58
CA PRO A 788 2.67 52.78 -9.08
C PRO A 788 3.03 51.29 -9.13
N PHE A 789 2.78 50.52 -8.07
CA PHE A 789 3.10 49.08 -8.02
C PHE A 789 2.30 48.27 -9.04
N ALA A 790 1.01 48.55 -9.18
CA ALA A 790 0.18 47.92 -10.21
C ALA A 790 0.68 48.23 -11.64
N ARG A 791 1.21 49.44 -11.87
CA ARG A 791 1.74 49.85 -13.18
C ARG A 791 3.20 49.45 -13.42
N CYS A 792 3.86 48.78 -12.46
CA CYS A 792 5.26 48.39 -12.56
C CYS A 792 5.47 47.26 -13.60
N SER A 793 5.66 47.63 -14.87
CA SER A 793 5.80 46.66 -15.96
C SER A 793 7.10 45.84 -15.95
N LYS A 794 8.06 46.20 -15.07
CA LYS A 794 9.36 45.52 -14.97
C LYS A 794 9.28 44.25 -14.12
N SER A 795 8.39 44.22 -13.12
CA SER A 795 8.32 43.14 -12.14
C SER A 795 6.90 42.58 -12.02
N PRO A 796 6.61 41.38 -12.59
CA PRO A 796 5.29 40.78 -12.51
C PRO A 796 4.93 40.29 -11.09
N THR A 797 5.91 40.05 -10.21
CA THR A 797 5.70 39.62 -8.82
C THR A 797 5.13 40.76 -7.96
N VAL A 798 5.67 41.96 -8.11
CA VAL A 798 5.13 43.18 -7.47
C VAL A 798 3.73 43.48 -8.00
N GLN A 799 3.52 43.36 -9.32
CA GLN A 799 2.18 43.52 -9.91
C GLN A 799 1.18 42.50 -9.35
N LEU A 800 1.60 41.25 -9.15
CA LEU A 800 0.75 40.19 -8.58
C LEU A 800 0.38 40.48 -7.12
N SER A 801 1.34 40.90 -6.31
CA SER A 801 1.12 41.27 -4.91
C SER A 801 0.14 42.44 -4.81
N ALA A 802 0.34 43.49 -5.63
CA ALA A 802 -0.60 44.62 -5.72
C ALA A 802 -2.00 44.20 -6.24
N ALA A 803 -2.07 43.29 -7.21
CA ALA A 803 -3.36 42.77 -7.71
C ALA A 803 -4.10 41.95 -6.65
N ARG A 804 -3.38 41.17 -5.83
CA ARG A 804 -3.96 40.42 -4.70
C ARG A 804 -4.47 41.37 -3.63
N PHE A 805 -3.67 42.35 -3.24
CA PHE A 805 -4.06 43.41 -2.29
C PHE A 805 -5.35 44.11 -2.72
N LEU A 806 -5.39 44.63 -3.96
CA LEU A 806 -6.58 45.28 -4.50
C LEU A 806 -7.78 44.33 -4.57
N GLY A 807 -7.56 43.06 -4.95
CA GLY A 807 -8.63 42.06 -5.04
C GLY A 807 -9.26 41.73 -3.69
N SER A 808 -8.43 41.54 -2.65
CA SER A 808 -8.93 41.33 -1.28
C SER A 808 -9.70 42.55 -0.78
N LEU A 809 -9.17 43.75 -1.02
CA LEU A 809 -9.84 44.99 -0.65
C LEU A 809 -11.22 45.12 -1.33
N PHE A 810 -11.29 44.86 -2.63
CA PHE A 810 -12.55 44.88 -3.37
C PHE A 810 -13.57 43.87 -2.81
N SER A 811 -13.10 42.70 -2.34
CA SER A 811 -14.00 41.72 -1.71
C SER A 811 -14.52 42.16 -0.34
N ILE A 812 -13.81 43.06 0.35
CA ILE A 812 -14.14 43.52 1.72
C ILE A 812 -14.99 44.79 1.68
N LEU A 813 -14.67 45.73 0.79
CA LEU A 813 -15.36 47.01 0.69
C LEU A 813 -16.71 46.89 -0.02
N ASN A 814 -17.71 47.61 0.49
CA ASN A 814 -19.04 47.68 -0.12
C ASN A 814 -19.01 48.41 -1.46
N LYS A 815 -19.90 48.01 -2.39
CA LYS A 815 -20.03 48.63 -3.71
C LYS A 815 -20.37 50.12 -3.63
N ASP A 816 -21.23 50.49 -2.69
CA ASP A 816 -21.65 51.88 -2.49
C ASP A 816 -20.50 52.77 -2.00
N TYR A 817 -19.66 52.22 -1.11
CA TYR A 817 -18.45 52.90 -0.67
C TYR A 817 -17.49 53.14 -1.84
N MET A 818 -17.25 52.14 -2.69
CA MET A 818 -16.40 52.29 -3.87
C MET A 818 -16.91 53.36 -4.86
N LEU A 819 -18.22 53.52 -5.00
CA LEU A 819 -18.83 54.54 -5.88
C LEU A 819 -18.67 55.97 -5.35
N LEU A 820 -18.66 56.15 -4.03
CA LEU A 820 -18.55 57.45 -3.38
C LEU A 820 -17.10 57.98 -3.33
N ARG A 821 -16.11 57.14 -3.63
CA ARG A 821 -14.70 57.52 -3.58
C ARG A 821 -14.26 58.41 -4.75
N SER A 822 -13.54 59.47 -4.42
CA SER A 822 -12.93 60.40 -5.38
C SER A 822 -11.45 60.11 -5.67
N ASP A 823 -10.68 59.60 -4.69
CA ASP A 823 -9.23 59.37 -4.81
C ASP A 823 -8.79 58.09 -4.05
N PRO A 824 -8.32 57.03 -4.71
CA PRO A 824 -8.40 56.77 -6.14
C PRO A 824 -9.83 56.47 -6.58
N SER A 825 -10.21 56.98 -7.75
CA SER A 825 -11.51 56.71 -8.37
C SER A 825 -11.61 55.28 -8.89
N VAL A 826 -12.83 54.75 -9.02
CA VAL A 826 -13.08 53.41 -9.61
C VAL A 826 -12.50 53.31 -11.03
N ARG A 827 -12.50 54.42 -11.77
CA ARG A 827 -11.93 54.50 -13.11
C ARG A 827 -10.40 54.39 -13.11
N GLU A 828 -9.72 54.89 -12.09
CA GLU A 828 -8.28 54.72 -11.92
C GLU A 828 -7.92 53.28 -11.57
N PHE A 829 -8.64 52.65 -10.63
CA PHE A 829 -8.47 51.22 -10.36
C PHE A 829 -8.66 50.36 -11.61
N LEU A 830 -9.64 50.70 -12.46
CA LEU A 830 -9.88 50.02 -13.73
C LEU A 830 -8.72 50.25 -14.72
N GLN A 831 -8.13 51.45 -14.76
CA GLN A 831 -6.95 51.71 -15.59
C GLN A 831 -5.71 50.96 -15.10
N TRP A 832 -5.51 50.87 -13.78
CA TRP A 832 -4.37 50.15 -13.19
C TRP A 832 -4.47 48.64 -13.47
N THR A 833 -5.64 48.04 -13.26
CA THR A 833 -5.89 46.63 -13.56
C THR A 833 -5.74 46.33 -15.06
N LEU A 834 -6.24 47.19 -15.95
CA LEU A 834 -6.01 47.06 -17.39
C LEU A 834 -4.52 47.20 -17.78
N ALA A 835 -3.75 48.03 -17.06
CA ALA A 835 -2.31 48.17 -17.28
C ALA A 835 -1.54 46.89 -16.90
N GLN A 836 -1.91 46.22 -15.80
CA GLN A 836 -1.33 44.93 -15.38
C GLN A 836 -1.50 43.85 -16.47
N MET A 837 -2.66 43.79 -17.13
CA MET A 837 -2.89 42.86 -18.26
C MET A 837 -2.08 43.19 -19.51
N LYS A 838 -1.57 44.42 -19.64
CA LYS A 838 -0.78 44.88 -20.80
C LYS A 838 0.73 44.64 -20.64
N THR A 839 1.19 44.17 -19.49
CA THR A 839 2.61 43.82 -19.24
C THR A 839 3.10 42.77 -20.24
N TYR A 840 4.37 42.84 -20.68
CA TYR A 840 4.94 41.91 -21.65
C TYR A 840 5.13 40.49 -21.08
N GLN A 841 5.55 40.38 -19.81
CA GLN A 841 5.72 39.11 -19.10
C GLN A 841 4.51 38.85 -18.20
N LEU A 842 3.41 38.35 -18.78
CA LEU A 842 2.19 38.06 -18.03
C LEU A 842 2.18 36.60 -17.55
N THR A 843 2.17 36.40 -16.23
CA THR A 843 2.00 35.07 -15.62
C THR A 843 0.53 34.68 -15.57
N ASN A 844 0.23 33.37 -15.54
CA ASN A 844 -1.14 32.88 -15.43
C ASN A 844 -1.83 33.35 -14.14
N GLU A 845 -1.12 33.32 -13.01
CA GLU A 845 -1.64 33.76 -11.71
C GLU A 845 -2.02 35.24 -11.71
N LEU A 846 -1.17 36.11 -12.28
CA LEU A 846 -1.45 37.53 -12.41
C LEU A 846 -2.66 37.75 -13.32
N ALA A 847 -2.71 37.08 -14.47
CA ALA A 847 -3.82 37.23 -15.40
C ALA A 847 -5.17 36.82 -14.79
N GLU A 848 -5.21 35.74 -14.03
CA GLU A 848 -6.43 35.27 -13.37
C GLU A 848 -6.87 36.22 -12.24
N GLN A 849 -5.93 36.67 -11.40
CA GLN A 849 -6.25 37.61 -10.33
C GLN A 849 -6.75 38.96 -10.90
N VAL A 850 -6.10 39.47 -11.95
CA VAL A 850 -6.53 40.71 -12.60
C VAL A 850 -7.88 40.53 -13.29
N ALA A 851 -8.17 39.36 -13.88
CA ALA A 851 -9.49 39.06 -14.42
C ALA A 851 -10.59 39.11 -13.35
N LYS A 852 -10.34 38.56 -12.15
CA LYS A 852 -11.26 38.64 -11.01
C LYS A 852 -11.50 40.09 -10.58
N ASN A 853 -10.44 40.88 -10.48
CA ASN A 853 -10.53 42.31 -10.15
C ASN A 853 -11.32 43.09 -11.21
N LEU A 854 -11.11 42.81 -12.50
CA LEU A 854 -11.86 43.44 -13.59
C LEU A 854 -13.35 43.10 -13.55
N VAL A 855 -13.72 41.87 -13.20
CA VAL A 855 -15.12 41.46 -13.04
C VAL A 855 -15.79 42.19 -11.87
N TYR A 856 -15.09 42.34 -10.74
CA TYR A 856 -15.62 43.11 -9.62
C TYR A 856 -15.80 44.58 -9.99
N LEU A 857 -14.77 45.21 -10.57
CA LEU A 857 -14.82 46.62 -10.96
C LEU A 857 -15.87 46.86 -12.06
N PHE A 858 -16.08 45.89 -12.95
CA PHE A 858 -17.16 45.93 -13.93
C PHE A 858 -18.53 46.09 -13.26
N ASP A 859 -18.84 45.32 -12.21
CA ASP A 859 -20.09 45.43 -11.48
C ASP A 859 -20.31 46.83 -10.88
N VAL A 860 -19.22 47.54 -10.54
CA VAL A 860 -19.27 48.87 -9.94
C VAL A 860 -19.40 49.95 -11.02
N VAL A 861 -18.66 49.85 -12.13
CA VAL A 861 -18.53 50.90 -13.16
C VAL A 861 -19.62 50.85 -14.25
N ALA A 862 -20.22 49.69 -14.53
CA ALA A 862 -21.07 49.48 -15.70
C ALA A 862 -22.48 50.10 -15.63
N GLN A 863 -22.63 51.23 -14.93
CA GLN A 863 -23.88 51.99 -14.82
C GLN A 863 -24.24 52.72 -16.13
N SER A 864 -23.24 53.16 -16.92
CA SER A 864 -23.46 53.86 -18.19
C SER A 864 -23.07 53.01 -19.41
N ASP A 865 -23.74 53.24 -20.55
CA ASP A 865 -23.39 52.62 -21.83
C ASP A 865 -22.03 53.08 -22.37
N ASN A 866 -21.60 54.30 -22.03
CA ASN A 866 -20.33 54.84 -22.46
C ASN A 866 -19.15 54.17 -21.75
N ASP A 867 -19.28 53.90 -20.45
CA ASP A 867 -18.25 53.20 -19.68
C ASP A 867 -18.14 51.73 -20.09
N LEU A 868 -19.28 51.09 -20.38
CA LEU A 868 -19.32 49.75 -20.94
C LEU A 868 -18.62 49.68 -22.30
N ARG A 869 -18.94 50.59 -23.23
CA ARG A 869 -18.26 50.70 -24.54
C ARG A 869 -16.75 50.90 -24.37
N TRP A 870 -16.36 51.77 -23.46
CA TRP A 870 -14.95 52.06 -23.19
C TRP A 870 -14.21 50.81 -22.69
N LEU A 871 -14.78 50.08 -21.72
CA LEU A 871 -14.17 48.87 -21.17
C LEU A 871 -14.06 47.77 -22.23
N CYS A 872 -15.15 47.49 -22.97
CA CYS A 872 -15.15 46.49 -24.03
C CYS A 872 -14.14 46.82 -25.14
N HIS A 873 -14.01 48.10 -25.50
CA HIS A 873 -12.98 48.55 -26.43
C HIS A 873 -11.57 48.27 -25.88
N ARG A 874 -11.29 48.59 -24.61
CA ARG A 874 -10.00 48.34 -23.97
C ARG A 874 -9.65 46.85 -23.90
N LEU A 875 -10.61 45.99 -23.57
CA LEU A 875 -10.45 44.53 -23.60
C LEU A 875 -10.12 44.04 -25.02
N SER A 876 -10.79 44.57 -26.04
CA SER A 876 -10.49 44.26 -27.44
C SER A 876 -9.07 44.72 -27.84
N VAL A 877 -8.61 45.86 -27.33
CA VAL A 877 -7.23 46.33 -27.51
C VAL A 877 -6.22 45.38 -26.86
N LEU A 878 -6.51 44.79 -25.69
CA LEU A 878 -5.64 43.80 -25.05
C LEU A 878 -5.50 42.51 -25.88
N CYS A 879 -6.62 42.00 -26.44
CA CYS A 879 -6.57 40.88 -27.38
C CYS A 879 -5.69 41.21 -28.59
N ASN A 880 -5.86 42.40 -29.16
CA ASN A 880 -5.07 42.85 -30.31
C ASN A 880 -3.59 43.06 -29.97
N PHE A 881 -3.28 43.53 -28.75
CA PHE A 881 -1.92 43.69 -28.27
C PHE A 881 -1.17 42.35 -28.27
N GLU A 882 -1.76 41.30 -27.68
CA GLU A 882 -1.17 39.95 -27.69
C GLU A 882 -0.97 39.46 -29.13
N LEU A 883 -1.99 39.59 -29.97
CA LEU A 883 -1.95 39.15 -31.37
C LEU A 883 -0.87 39.83 -32.23
N VAL A 884 -0.56 41.11 -31.95
CA VAL A 884 0.39 41.90 -32.74
C VAL A 884 1.80 41.84 -32.15
N LYS A 885 1.93 41.94 -30.82
CA LYS A 885 3.21 42.06 -30.13
C LYS A 885 3.74 40.72 -29.63
N LEU A 886 2.87 39.82 -29.19
CA LEU A 886 3.19 38.55 -28.55
C LEU A 886 2.41 37.39 -29.19
N PRO A 887 2.59 37.12 -30.50
CA PRO A 887 1.76 36.15 -31.23
C PRO A 887 1.97 34.70 -30.80
N ALA A 888 2.92 34.45 -29.89
CA ALA A 888 3.19 33.14 -29.32
C ALA A 888 2.47 32.87 -27.99
N GLU A 889 1.88 33.90 -27.38
CA GLU A 889 1.16 33.79 -26.12
C GLU A 889 -0.36 33.83 -26.36
N ASN A 890 -1.11 33.22 -25.46
CA ASN A 890 -2.58 33.17 -25.47
C ASN A 890 -3.22 33.50 -24.11
N ILE A 891 -2.41 33.80 -23.08
CA ILE A 891 -2.84 33.98 -21.69
C ILE A 891 -3.80 35.16 -21.56
N ARG A 892 -3.54 36.28 -22.27
CA ARG A 892 -4.41 37.47 -22.23
C ARG A 892 -5.75 37.18 -22.87
N ARG A 893 -5.76 36.60 -24.07
CA ARG A 893 -7.02 36.27 -24.78
C ARG A 893 -7.88 35.30 -23.97
N ILE A 894 -7.29 34.26 -23.37
CA ILE A 894 -8.00 33.32 -22.50
C ILE A 894 -8.72 34.08 -21.36
N ASN A 895 -8.00 34.91 -20.62
CA ASN A 895 -8.57 35.61 -19.47
C ASN A 895 -9.56 36.72 -19.88
N VAL A 896 -9.30 37.44 -20.98
CA VAL A 896 -10.27 38.41 -21.52
C VAL A 896 -11.57 37.72 -21.94
N PHE A 897 -11.52 36.54 -22.56
CA PHE A 897 -12.72 35.80 -22.93
C PHE A 897 -13.49 35.30 -21.70
N LYS A 898 -12.81 34.84 -20.65
CA LYS A 898 -13.44 34.54 -19.35
C LYS A 898 -14.15 35.75 -18.75
N VAL A 899 -13.49 36.91 -18.72
CA VAL A 899 -14.12 38.18 -18.28
C VAL A 899 -15.32 38.53 -19.15
N THR A 900 -15.22 38.33 -20.46
CA THR A 900 -16.30 38.60 -21.42
C THR A 900 -17.53 37.74 -21.13
N ALA A 901 -17.37 36.44 -20.85
CA ALA A 901 -18.49 35.58 -20.47
C ALA A 901 -19.22 36.12 -19.23
N VAL A 902 -18.48 36.53 -18.19
CA VAL A 902 -19.10 37.07 -16.98
C VAL A 902 -19.81 38.40 -17.25
N ILE A 903 -19.22 39.28 -18.06
CA ILE A 903 -19.85 40.55 -18.48
C ILE A 903 -21.17 40.29 -19.21
N VAL A 904 -21.21 39.34 -20.15
CA VAL A 904 -22.42 38.99 -20.91
C VAL A 904 -23.53 38.44 -20.02
N LEU A 905 -23.17 37.64 -19.01
CA LEU A 905 -24.13 37.08 -18.05
C LEU A 905 -24.75 38.15 -17.13
N LYS A 906 -24.00 39.19 -16.78
CA LYS A 906 -24.45 40.22 -15.83
C LYS A 906 -25.17 41.41 -16.47
N ILE A 907 -25.07 41.58 -17.78
CA ILE A 907 -25.66 42.72 -18.49
C ILE A 907 -27.09 42.42 -18.95
N ASP A 908 -27.92 43.47 -19.02
CA ASP A 908 -29.25 43.42 -19.61
C ASP A 908 -29.20 43.02 -21.09
N PRO A 909 -30.12 42.18 -21.58
CA PRO A 909 -30.13 41.74 -22.98
C PRO A 909 -30.10 42.90 -23.99
N SER A 910 -30.70 44.05 -23.68
CA SER A 910 -30.70 45.26 -24.51
C SER A 910 -29.30 45.85 -24.76
N ARG A 911 -28.39 45.71 -23.79
CA ARG A 911 -27.02 46.24 -23.82
C ARG A 911 -26.00 45.22 -24.34
N SER A 912 -26.41 43.99 -24.59
CA SER A 912 -25.55 42.89 -25.08
C SER A 912 -24.91 43.22 -26.43
N ASN A 913 -25.58 44.00 -27.28
CA ASN A 913 -25.06 44.47 -28.56
C ASN A 913 -23.73 45.25 -28.44
N ILE A 914 -23.53 46.00 -27.35
CA ILE A 914 -22.29 46.78 -27.13
C ILE A 914 -21.08 45.85 -26.96
N VAL A 915 -21.26 44.78 -26.17
CA VAL A 915 -20.23 43.78 -25.88
C VAL A 915 -19.90 42.98 -27.14
N ILE A 916 -20.94 42.58 -27.88
CA ILE A 916 -20.84 41.80 -29.11
C ILE A 916 -20.04 42.57 -30.17
N GLN A 917 -20.41 43.81 -30.48
CA GLN A 917 -19.72 44.61 -31.49
C GLN A 917 -18.21 44.77 -31.22
N SER A 918 -17.82 44.82 -29.94
CA SER A 918 -16.45 45.07 -29.52
C SER A 918 -15.58 43.81 -29.45
N LEU A 919 -16.14 42.69 -28.98
CA LEU A 919 -15.39 41.48 -28.59
C LEU A 919 -15.68 40.25 -29.47
N LEU A 920 -16.83 40.18 -30.13
CA LEU A 920 -17.17 39.08 -31.05
C LEU A 920 -16.14 38.91 -32.19
N PRO A 921 -15.57 39.97 -32.80
CA PRO A 921 -14.55 39.79 -33.82
C PRO A 921 -13.33 39.01 -33.31
N SER A 922 -12.88 39.29 -32.08
CA SER A 922 -11.75 38.59 -31.47
C SER A 922 -12.08 37.12 -31.17
N LEU A 923 -13.30 36.82 -30.72
CA LEU A 923 -13.79 35.45 -30.47
C LEU A 923 -13.92 34.63 -31.75
N CYS A 924 -14.60 35.15 -32.77
CA CYS A 924 -14.81 34.45 -34.06
C CYS A 924 -13.49 34.06 -34.73
N ARG A 925 -12.45 34.90 -34.57
CA ARG A 925 -11.12 34.59 -35.10
C ARG A 925 -10.52 33.32 -34.48
N GLU A 926 -10.64 33.14 -33.18
CA GLU A 926 -10.07 31.98 -32.47
C GLU A 926 -10.92 30.73 -32.63
N MET A 927 -12.26 30.85 -32.65
CA MET A 927 -13.18 29.74 -32.95
C MET A 927 -12.84 29.06 -34.29
N GLN A 928 -12.46 29.85 -35.29
CA GLN A 928 -12.15 29.39 -36.65
C GLN A 928 -10.72 28.86 -36.80
N GLY A 929 -9.92 28.80 -35.74
CA GLY A 929 -8.54 28.30 -35.80
C GLY A 929 -7.63 29.12 -36.72
N LYS A 930 -8.00 30.35 -37.08
CA LYS A 930 -7.22 31.22 -37.98
C LYS A 930 -5.95 31.79 -37.34
N SER A 931 -5.72 31.49 -36.06
CA SER A 931 -4.49 31.82 -35.35
C SER A 931 -3.40 30.79 -35.68
N THR A 932 -2.19 31.27 -36.02
CA THR A 932 -1.03 30.42 -36.33
C THR A 932 -0.54 29.59 -35.13
N GLN A 933 -1.05 29.85 -33.93
CA GLN A 933 -0.71 29.17 -32.67
C GLN A 933 -1.97 29.01 -31.79
N SER A 934 -3.07 28.55 -32.38
CA SER A 934 -4.28 28.20 -31.63
C SER A 934 -4.00 26.97 -30.77
N THR A 935 -4.04 27.10 -29.44
CA THR A 935 -4.07 25.94 -28.54
C THR A 935 -5.50 25.42 -28.47
N GLU A 936 -5.68 24.11 -28.30
CA GLU A 936 -7.00 23.50 -28.09
C GLU A 936 -7.77 24.17 -26.94
N ILE A 937 -7.05 24.60 -25.90
CA ILE A 937 -7.60 25.30 -24.73
C ILE A 937 -8.23 26.64 -25.11
N LEU A 938 -7.53 27.48 -25.88
CA LEU A 938 -8.05 28.79 -26.29
C LEU A 938 -9.28 28.64 -27.20
N GLN A 939 -9.28 27.65 -28.09
CA GLN A 939 -10.41 27.39 -28.98
C GLN A 939 -11.63 26.90 -28.21
N LYS A 940 -11.46 25.98 -27.25
CA LYS A 940 -12.55 25.51 -26.38
C LYS A 940 -13.19 26.66 -25.61
N ILE A 941 -12.39 27.50 -24.95
CA ILE A 941 -12.88 28.66 -24.20
C ILE A 941 -13.61 29.65 -25.12
N ALA A 942 -13.09 29.89 -26.33
CA ALA A 942 -13.76 30.78 -27.29
C ALA A 942 -15.13 30.23 -27.74
N ILE A 943 -15.27 28.92 -27.90
CA ILE A 943 -16.54 28.25 -28.23
C ILE A 943 -17.51 28.34 -27.05
N GLU A 944 -17.08 28.01 -25.84
CA GLU A 944 -17.92 28.09 -24.62
C GLU A 944 -18.46 29.52 -24.39
N VAL A 945 -17.61 30.53 -24.58
CA VAL A 945 -18.01 31.94 -24.45
C VAL A 945 -18.97 32.33 -25.57
N ALA A 946 -18.76 31.83 -26.79
CA ALA A 946 -19.68 32.04 -27.91
C ALA A 946 -21.04 31.40 -27.66
N ASP A 947 -21.09 30.20 -27.10
CA ASP A 947 -22.33 29.52 -26.72
C ASP A 947 -23.06 30.28 -25.58
N THR A 948 -22.30 30.86 -24.66
CA THR A 948 -22.86 31.74 -23.61
C THR A 948 -23.53 32.99 -24.21
N ILE A 949 -22.89 33.62 -25.20
CA ILE A 949 -23.46 34.76 -25.93
C ILE A 949 -24.70 34.31 -26.71
N LYS A 950 -24.62 33.18 -27.40
CA LYS A 950 -25.69 32.58 -28.19
C LYS A 950 -26.94 32.32 -27.33
N GLY A 951 -26.77 31.75 -26.13
CA GLY A 951 -27.87 31.53 -25.19
C GLY A 951 -28.53 32.82 -24.68
N ARG A 952 -27.83 33.96 -24.71
CA ARG A 952 -28.35 35.25 -24.20
C ARG A 952 -29.12 36.06 -25.26
N ILE A 953 -28.67 36.03 -26.52
CA ILE A 953 -29.27 36.83 -27.62
C ILE A 953 -30.13 36.01 -28.60
N GLY A 954 -30.09 34.68 -28.50
CA GLY A 954 -30.78 33.76 -29.40
C GLY A 954 -29.96 33.36 -30.62
N ASP A 955 -30.25 32.14 -31.11
CA ASP A 955 -29.52 31.48 -32.20
C ASP A 955 -29.51 32.28 -33.51
N GLU A 956 -30.65 32.88 -33.87
CA GLU A 956 -30.82 33.60 -35.14
C GLU A 956 -29.97 34.88 -35.20
N GLU A 957 -30.08 35.73 -34.17
CA GLU A 957 -29.31 36.98 -34.11
C GLU A 957 -27.81 36.70 -33.93
N PHE A 958 -27.44 35.69 -33.14
CA PHE A 958 -26.04 35.27 -33.03
C PHE A 958 -25.44 34.86 -34.38
N THR A 959 -26.15 34.03 -35.14
CA THR A 959 -25.69 33.56 -36.46
C THR A 959 -25.51 34.71 -37.44
N LYS A 960 -26.43 35.68 -37.42
CA LYS A 960 -26.34 36.91 -38.21
C LYS A 960 -25.12 37.76 -37.86
N GLN A 961 -24.86 38.00 -36.58
CA GLN A 961 -23.70 38.78 -36.11
C GLN A 961 -22.37 38.09 -36.46
N VAL A 962 -22.30 36.75 -36.38
CA VAL A 962 -21.13 35.97 -36.81
C VAL A 962 -20.91 36.07 -38.33
N ALA A 963 -21.98 36.01 -39.12
CA ALA A 963 -21.91 36.16 -40.57
C ALA A 963 -21.40 37.56 -40.98
N GLU A 964 -21.88 38.61 -40.31
CA GLU A 964 -21.41 39.98 -40.50
C GLU A 964 -19.93 40.13 -40.13
N CYS A 965 -19.50 39.59 -38.99
CA CYS A 965 -18.10 39.56 -38.58
C CYS A 965 -17.22 38.88 -39.66
N ASN A 966 -17.67 37.76 -40.22
CA ASN A 966 -16.96 37.04 -41.28
C ASN A 966 -16.85 37.86 -42.58
N LYS A 967 -17.92 38.55 -42.97
CA LYS A 967 -17.91 39.47 -44.11
C LYS A 967 -16.90 40.60 -43.91
N LEU A 968 -16.87 41.20 -42.71
CA LEU A 968 -15.89 42.23 -42.34
C LEU A 968 -14.44 41.70 -42.35
N PHE A 969 -14.22 40.45 -41.92
CA PHE A 969 -12.90 39.81 -42.00
C PHE A 969 -12.45 39.59 -43.45
N ALA A 970 -13.34 39.11 -44.31
CA ALA A 970 -13.06 38.92 -45.74
C ALA A 970 -12.69 40.25 -46.42
N ALA A 971 -13.48 41.30 -46.20
CA ALA A 971 -13.23 42.64 -46.72
C ALA A 971 -11.88 43.20 -46.23
N LYS A 972 -11.55 43.06 -44.93
CA LYS A 972 -10.23 43.46 -44.39
C LYS A 972 -9.08 42.66 -45.00
N LEU A 973 -9.28 41.37 -45.27
CA LEU A 973 -8.25 40.53 -45.89
C LEU A 973 -7.98 40.95 -47.34
N GLU A 974 -9.04 41.21 -48.12
CA GLU A 974 -8.95 41.73 -49.48
C GLU A 974 -8.31 43.11 -49.54
N GLY A 975 -8.71 44.02 -48.65
CA GLY A 975 -8.06 45.33 -48.50
C GLY A 975 -6.56 45.21 -48.19
N ARG A 976 -6.15 44.29 -47.33
CA ARG A 976 -4.72 44.01 -47.07
C ARG A 976 -4.00 43.41 -48.28
N LYS A 977 -4.66 42.57 -49.08
CA LYS A 977 -4.09 42.03 -50.34
C LYS A 977 -3.91 43.15 -51.37
N ARG A 978 -4.91 44.02 -51.53
CA ARG A 978 -4.88 45.19 -52.40
C ARG A 978 -3.75 46.15 -52.01
N ARG A 979 -3.69 46.56 -50.74
CA ARG A 979 -2.61 47.43 -50.22
C ARG A 979 -1.21 46.84 -50.40
N ARG A 980 -1.04 45.52 -50.28
CA ARG A 980 0.26 44.86 -50.56
C ARG A 980 0.62 44.86 -52.04
N LYS A 981 -0.36 44.75 -52.93
CA LYS A 981 -0.14 44.85 -54.38
C LYS A 981 0.22 46.29 -54.75
N GLU A 982 -0.50 47.27 -54.19
CA GLU A 982 -0.22 48.70 -54.34
C GLU A 982 1.17 49.07 -53.79
N GLU A 983 1.52 48.62 -52.57
CA GLU A 983 2.85 48.86 -51.98
C GLU A 983 3.98 48.20 -52.80
N ALA A 984 3.75 47.03 -53.40
CA ALA A 984 4.73 46.39 -54.27
C ALA A 984 5.00 47.17 -55.56
N VAL A 985 4.06 48.03 -55.99
CA VAL A 985 4.18 48.90 -57.16
C VAL A 985 4.77 50.26 -56.76
N LEU A 986 4.33 50.84 -55.64
CA LEU A 986 4.73 52.18 -55.19
C LEU A 986 6.10 52.22 -54.49
N ASP A 987 6.49 51.17 -53.76
CA ASP A 987 7.80 51.05 -53.09
C ASP A 987 8.33 49.60 -53.16
N PRO A 988 8.98 49.22 -54.28
CA PRO A 988 9.47 47.88 -54.50
C PRO A 988 10.58 47.47 -53.51
N ILE A 989 11.33 48.43 -52.96
CA ILE A 989 12.44 48.17 -52.04
C ILE A 989 11.90 47.79 -50.65
N SER A 990 10.91 48.51 -50.13
CA SER A 990 10.17 48.15 -48.91
C SER A 990 9.51 46.77 -49.06
N ALA A 991 8.81 46.54 -50.18
CA ALA A 991 8.12 45.30 -50.44
C ALA A 991 9.09 44.10 -50.51
N ALA A 992 10.25 44.26 -51.16
CA ALA A 992 11.31 43.25 -51.21
C ALA A 992 11.88 42.96 -49.81
N ARG A 993 12.19 43.99 -49.01
CA ARG A 993 12.68 43.81 -47.62
C ARG A 993 11.66 43.08 -46.74
N LYS A 994 10.36 43.39 -46.85
CA LYS A 994 9.28 42.66 -46.16
C LYS A 994 9.18 41.21 -46.62
N LYS A 995 9.32 40.95 -47.93
CA LYS A 995 9.33 39.59 -48.50
C LYS A 995 10.50 38.76 -47.97
N ILE A 996 11.70 39.36 -47.87
CA ILE A 996 12.89 38.72 -47.28
C ILE A 996 12.67 38.40 -45.79
N ARG A 997 12.15 39.35 -44.98
CA ARG A 997 11.81 39.10 -43.57
C ARG A 997 10.79 37.96 -43.42
N LYS A 998 9.76 37.93 -44.26
CA LYS A 998 8.75 36.86 -44.25
C LYS A 998 9.33 35.49 -44.62
N ASN A 999 10.24 35.45 -45.59
CA ASN A 999 10.95 34.22 -45.97
C ASN A 999 11.89 33.73 -44.86
N LYS A 1000 12.61 34.63 -44.16
CA LYS A 1000 13.39 34.28 -42.97
C LYS A 1000 12.52 33.71 -41.84
N LEU A 1001 11.35 34.31 -41.59
CA LEU A 1001 10.40 33.81 -40.57
C LEU A 1001 9.82 32.44 -40.95
N LYS A 1002 9.45 32.23 -42.22
CA LYS A 1002 9.00 30.92 -42.73
C LYS A 1002 10.09 29.85 -42.58
N ARG A 1003 11.36 30.19 -42.86
CA ARG A 1003 12.49 29.27 -42.64
C ARG A 1003 12.66 28.92 -41.15
N LYS A 1004 12.51 29.88 -40.23
CA LYS A 1004 12.53 29.61 -38.77
C LYS A 1004 11.38 28.70 -38.32
N VAL A 1005 10.15 28.94 -38.80
CA VAL A 1005 8.99 28.09 -38.48
C VAL A 1005 9.16 26.68 -39.05
N LYS A 1006 9.70 26.55 -40.26
CA LYS A 1006 9.99 25.24 -40.87
C LYS A 1006 11.08 24.47 -40.12
N LYS A 1007 12.11 25.15 -39.61
CA LYS A 1007 13.15 24.54 -38.76
C LYS A 1007 12.62 24.08 -37.38
N ARG A 1008 11.64 24.77 -36.79
CA ARG A 1008 11.01 24.35 -35.52
C ARG A 1008 10.14 23.11 -35.70
N ARG A 1009 9.36 23.04 -36.78
CA ARG A 1009 8.53 21.85 -37.14
C ARG A 1009 9.32 20.59 -37.49
N THR A 1010 10.64 20.69 -37.67
CA THR A 1010 11.52 19.54 -37.92
C THR A 1010 12.38 19.19 -36.71
N ALA A 1011 12.25 19.93 -35.61
CA ALA A 1011 13.01 19.75 -34.38
C ALA A 1011 12.13 19.29 -33.18
N ASP A 1012 10.82 19.52 -33.26
CA ASP A 1012 9.79 18.71 -32.59
C ASP A 1012 9.49 17.48 -33.47
#